data_AF-A0AAU5IS76-F1
#
_entry.id   AF-A0AAU5IS76-F1
#
_cell.length_a   1.000
_cell.length_b   1.000
_cell.length_c   1.000
_cell.angle_alpha   90.00
_cell.angle_beta   90.00
_cell.angle_gamma   90.00
#
_symmetry.space_group_name_H-M   'P 1'
#
loop_
_entity.id
_entity.type
_entity.pdbx_description
1 polymer ?
#
loop_
_entity_poly.entity_id
_entity_poly.type
_entity_poly.pdbx_seq_one_letter_code
_entity_poly.pdbx_strand_id
1 'polypeptide(L)'
;MTARPAPAPLSSLTFRDDEKVFSHGGYQLLDDIAVPQFGDTRCWPADCLGRPANRKPSEWRFAFSQDDPLINLQLREYCFALLNPSHPVLRKSLIFLPAVPLAVATINASMLEIRKVMRWGREQGLPADLGLWDQEDWHEAIVHKASQVEGAKTVAFHVTAIRRLRQLAEVITGISPFDDPWGDETAEAIGAKAYDEDIPSKDTLATPSIPPETWWPLLRGAWTYIHTFAPDIFRWRDHFAQQRQPRPDTPLSTSARPTPAEDTDTLLEEWLSAPGNAVPVHEVDYQNTKAGTPMWTALSKMVTNGRTMNIFGANNTSSRPEKRRAIVLAAIGEGRVATATAGVGRGKGSAAPSYIAPGTGPGVTQEQLDDDVRRWLADPSTLVPVHATDDHGKTGEPIWAMAARMIWGPPPPGAHRKRYAKRFDPRHRTGAARMRLLRQAVAAGRGLPVDLGVGVGWRAYPLQCPDAAHIHREDGTSAPWRAQISAIELTFELHMLRAAVYVFVAALSLMRDSEVQEIQRDAVRTYFGSPAIVSRKTKMDPARPELHWWIIEPVAEALAVIEELSWHSTHLFVALAPPTGKQTHTEPGIQSEAEIDFFINAVNTTAHQPGLAKIPPAHVRSHMFRKTMSQLAGREPDSEIALGLQLKHAARRAFANRTTQAYAQMDASWAKEFDTELQ
;
A
#
# COMPACT_ATOMS: atom_id res chain seq x y z
N MET A 1 -33.74 -8.38 -21.22
CA MET A 1 -32.96 -7.31 -21.87
C MET A 1 -31.75 -7.95 -22.53
N THR A 2 -31.80 -8.13 -23.84
CA THR A 2 -30.69 -8.62 -24.65
C THR A 2 -29.58 -7.58 -24.65
N ALA A 3 -28.36 -7.97 -24.24
CA ALA A 3 -27.19 -7.10 -24.30
C ALA A 3 -27.00 -6.61 -25.73
N ARG A 4 -26.98 -5.29 -25.92
CA ARG A 4 -26.71 -4.65 -27.21
C ARG A 4 -25.34 -5.13 -27.68
N PRO A 5 -25.17 -5.61 -28.93
CA PRO A 5 -23.86 -6.03 -29.42
C PRO A 5 -22.88 -4.86 -29.29
N ALA A 6 -21.70 -5.15 -28.77
CA ALA A 6 -20.64 -4.14 -28.67
C ALA A 6 -20.35 -3.60 -30.09
N PRO A 7 -20.29 -2.28 -30.28
CA PRO A 7 -20.01 -1.72 -31.59
C PRO A 7 -18.63 -2.19 -32.09
N ALA A 8 -18.51 -2.44 -33.40
CA ALA A 8 -17.26 -2.89 -34.01
C ALA A 8 -16.16 -1.82 -33.83
N PRO A 9 -14.91 -2.22 -33.51
CA PRO A 9 -13.82 -1.28 -33.36
C PRO A 9 -13.48 -0.63 -34.70
N LEU A 10 -13.29 0.69 -34.69
CA LEU A 10 -12.83 1.45 -35.85
C LEU A 10 -11.30 1.38 -35.94
N SER A 11 -10.78 1.14 -37.14
CA SER A 11 -9.33 1.20 -37.43
C SER A 11 -8.92 2.63 -37.79
N SER A 12 -7.72 3.02 -37.38
CA SER A 12 -7.14 4.32 -37.76
C SER A 12 -6.76 4.30 -39.24
N LEU A 13 -6.94 5.44 -39.92
CA LEU A 13 -6.39 5.67 -41.26
C LEU A 13 -4.89 6.02 -41.22
N THR A 14 -4.38 6.35 -40.03
CA THR A 14 -3.07 6.97 -39.83
C THR A 14 -2.06 6.01 -39.19
N PHE A 15 -2.50 5.22 -38.21
CA PHE A 15 -1.66 4.29 -37.44
C PHE A 15 -2.14 2.85 -37.61
N ARG A 16 -1.22 1.89 -37.72
CA ARG A 16 -1.60 0.48 -37.85
C ARG A 16 -1.94 -0.14 -36.50
N ASP A 17 -2.90 -1.05 -36.50
CA ASP A 17 -3.35 -1.74 -35.28
C ASP A 17 -2.23 -2.56 -34.59
N ASP A 18 -1.22 -3.02 -35.33
CA ASP A 18 -0.09 -3.80 -34.79
C ASP A 18 1.07 -2.95 -34.26
N GLU A 19 1.02 -1.62 -34.38
CA GLU A 19 2.09 -0.74 -33.93
C GLU A 19 2.22 -0.72 -32.40
N LYS A 20 3.47 -0.82 -31.92
CA LYS A 20 3.78 -0.75 -30.49
C LYS A 20 3.63 0.68 -29.97
N VAL A 21 2.85 0.86 -28.90
CA VAL A 21 2.49 2.17 -28.32
C VAL A 21 3.70 2.96 -27.78
N PHE A 22 4.76 2.30 -27.32
CA PHE A 22 5.94 2.94 -26.74
C PHE A 22 7.20 2.71 -27.59
N SER A 23 7.18 3.13 -28.86
CA SER A 23 8.23 2.76 -29.83
C SER A 23 9.09 3.93 -30.34
N HIS A 24 8.53 5.14 -30.45
CA HIS A 24 9.23 6.30 -31.06
C HIS A 24 9.38 7.49 -30.10
N GLY A 25 9.42 7.21 -28.80
CA GLY A 25 9.65 8.20 -27.73
C GLY A 25 11.00 8.09 -27.02
N GLY A 26 11.92 7.23 -27.50
CA GLY A 26 13.22 7.02 -26.85
C GLY A 26 13.12 6.36 -25.47
N TYR A 27 12.13 5.49 -25.28
CA TYR A 27 11.88 4.79 -24.03
C TYR A 27 12.91 3.68 -23.78
N GLN A 28 13.28 3.48 -22.51
CA GLN A 28 13.98 2.28 -22.07
C GLN A 28 12.95 1.26 -21.59
N LEU A 29 12.64 0.28 -22.43
CA LEU A 29 11.62 -0.73 -22.17
C LEU A 29 12.17 -1.86 -21.30
N LEU A 30 11.33 -2.46 -20.47
CA LEU A 30 11.63 -3.66 -19.72
C LEU A 30 11.45 -4.90 -20.60
N ASP A 31 12.50 -5.73 -20.70
CA ASP A 31 12.57 -6.85 -21.65
C ASP A 31 11.46 -7.90 -21.48
N ASP A 32 11.04 -8.17 -20.24
CA ASP A 32 10.06 -9.21 -19.91
C ASP A 32 8.60 -8.73 -19.90
N ILE A 33 8.34 -7.47 -20.28
CA ILE A 33 6.98 -6.89 -20.24
C ILE A 33 6.51 -6.57 -21.65
N ALA A 34 5.38 -7.18 -22.03
CA ALA A 34 4.76 -6.94 -23.32
C ALA A 34 4.37 -5.46 -23.49
N VAL A 35 4.76 -4.89 -24.63
CA VAL A 35 4.38 -3.53 -25.03
C VAL A 35 2.99 -3.59 -25.66
N PRO A 36 2.02 -2.77 -25.21
CA PRO A 36 0.70 -2.75 -25.83
C PRO A 36 0.75 -2.29 -27.28
N GLN A 37 -0.24 -2.73 -28.05
CA GLN A 37 -0.40 -2.38 -29.46
C GLN A 37 -1.46 -1.29 -29.62
N PHE A 38 -1.35 -0.49 -30.67
CA PHE A 38 -2.32 0.57 -30.96
C PHE A 38 -3.75 0.02 -31.09
N GLY A 39 -3.91 -1.17 -31.67
CA GLY A 39 -5.20 -1.86 -31.82
C GLY A 39 -5.86 -2.30 -30.51
N ASP A 40 -5.16 -2.24 -29.36
CA ASP A 40 -5.74 -2.60 -28.07
C ASP A 40 -6.76 -1.55 -27.63
N THR A 41 -8.04 -1.79 -27.89
CA THR A 41 -9.10 -0.77 -27.71
C THR A 41 -9.49 -0.51 -26.26
N ARG A 42 -9.14 -1.40 -25.31
CA ARG A 42 -9.61 -1.31 -23.91
C ARG A 42 -8.67 -0.50 -23.03
N CYS A 43 -7.39 -0.84 -23.04
CA CYS A 43 -6.38 -0.12 -22.28
C CYS A 43 -4.96 -0.39 -22.77
N TRP A 44 -4.08 0.58 -22.56
CA TRP A 44 -2.64 0.44 -22.76
C TRP A 44 -1.94 0.50 -21.39
N PRO A 45 -1.53 -0.64 -20.81
CA PRO A 45 -0.69 -0.64 -19.62
C PRO A 45 0.68 -0.01 -19.93
N ALA A 46 1.16 0.86 -19.06
CA ALA A 46 2.49 1.48 -19.20
C ALA A 46 3.57 0.73 -18.41
N ASP A 47 3.30 -0.51 -17.98
CA ASP A 47 4.21 -1.32 -17.16
C ASP A 47 5.54 -1.60 -17.85
N CYS A 48 5.58 -1.64 -19.19
CA CYS A 48 6.81 -1.81 -19.96
C CYS A 48 7.80 -0.64 -19.78
N LEU A 49 7.38 0.50 -19.22
CA LEU A 49 8.24 1.63 -18.85
C LEU A 49 8.78 1.55 -17.41
N GLY A 50 8.35 0.52 -16.66
CA GLY A 50 8.50 0.44 -15.21
C GLY A 50 7.54 1.39 -14.50
N ARG A 51 6.62 0.83 -13.72
CA ARG A 51 5.69 1.61 -12.89
C ARG A 51 6.44 2.31 -11.74
N PRO A 52 6.22 3.61 -11.50
CA PRO A 52 6.72 4.27 -10.31
C PRO A 52 6.02 3.74 -9.05
N ALA A 53 6.74 3.57 -7.95
CA ALA A 53 6.22 3.09 -6.68
C ALA A 53 5.01 3.92 -6.21
N ASN A 54 5.06 5.24 -6.34
CA ASN A 54 3.98 6.13 -5.91
C ASN A 54 2.71 6.10 -6.81
N ARG A 55 2.66 5.24 -7.83
CA ARG A 55 1.51 5.11 -8.75
C ARG A 55 0.87 3.75 -8.61
N LYS A 56 -0.44 3.71 -8.41
CA LYS A 56 -1.19 2.43 -8.40
C LYS A 56 -1.22 1.83 -9.81
N PRO A 57 -1.31 0.49 -9.98
CA PRO A 57 -1.43 -0.12 -11.31
C PRO A 57 -2.62 0.41 -12.11
N SER A 58 -3.73 0.72 -11.45
CA SER A 58 -4.91 1.30 -12.09
C SER A 58 -4.67 2.70 -12.68
N GLU A 59 -3.71 3.45 -12.12
CA GLU A 59 -3.31 4.80 -12.55
C GLU A 59 -2.20 4.78 -13.61
N TRP A 60 -1.47 3.67 -13.73
CA TRP A 60 -0.34 3.50 -14.64
C TRP A 60 -0.72 2.85 -15.98
N ARG A 61 -1.86 3.28 -16.52
CA ARG A 61 -2.42 2.81 -17.80
C ARG A 61 -3.28 3.87 -18.45
N PHE A 62 -3.40 3.81 -19.77
CA PHE A 62 -4.42 4.53 -20.52
C PHE A 62 -5.65 3.65 -20.63
N ALA A 63 -6.82 4.12 -20.21
CA ALA A 63 -8.07 3.35 -20.28
C ALA A 63 -9.06 4.06 -21.19
N PHE A 64 -9.59 3.33 -22.18
CA PHE A 64 -10.48 3.88 -23.21
C PHE A 64 -11.89 3.30 -23.07
N SER A 65 -12.90 4.18 -23.04
CA SER A 65 -14.29 3.72 -22.98
C SER A 65 -14.66 2.96 -24.26
N GLN A 66 -15.50 1.94 -24.15
CA GLN A 66 -16.06 1.19 -25.28
C GLN A 66 -17.43 1.72 -25.71
N ASP A 67 -17.96 2.75 -25.04
CA ASP A 67 -19.31 3.26 -25.28
C ASP A 67 -19.45 3.96 -26.65
N ASP A 68 -18.36 4.58 -27.11
CA ASP A 68 -18.28 5.33 -28.36
C ASP A 68 -16.98 4.95 -29.12
N PRO A 69 -17.08 4.17 -30.22
CA PRO A 69 -15.93 3.73 -30.99
C PRO A 69 -15.12 4.87 -31.62
N LEU A 70 -15.77 5.98 -31.99
CA LEU A 70 -15.09 7.10 -32.63
C LEU A 70 -14.27 7.87 -31.59
N ILE A 71 -14.88 8.22 -30.44
CA ILE A 71 -14.15 8.85 -29.33
C ILE A 71 -13.02 7.95 -28.83
N ASN A 72 -13.24 6.62 -28.79
CA ASN A 72 -12.20 5.66 -28.44
C ASN A 72 -11.00 5.77 -29.40
N LEU A 73 -11.25 5.69 -30.71
CA LEU A 73 -10.22 5.79 -31.74
C LEU A 73 -9.48 7.14 -31.66
N GLN A 74 -10.20 8.25 -31.59
CA GLN A 74 -9.61 9.59 -31.52
C GLN A 74 -8.71 9.77 -30.29
N LEU A 75 -9.14 9.28 -29.12
CA LEU A 75 -8.33 9.32 -27.90
C LEU A 75 -7.10 8.40 -27.99
N ARG A 76 -7.20 7.25 -28.68
CA ARG A 76 -6.05 6.38 -28.96
C ARG A 76 -5.05 7.11 -29.85
N GLU A 77 -5.48 7.68 -30.98
CA GLU A 77 -4.62 8.44 -31.90
C GLU A 77 -3.94 9.63 -31.21
N TYR A 78 -4.71 10.40 -30.43
CA TYR A 78 -4.19 11.50 -29.63
C TYR A 78 -3.10 11.06 -28.65
N CYS A 79 -3.35 10.00 -27.89
CA CYS A 79 -2.36 9.48 -26.93
C CYS A 79 -1.14 8.90 -27.64
N PHE A 80 -1.36 8.14 -28.73
CA PHE A 80 -0.29 7.51 -29.49
C PHE A 80 0.67 8.54 -30.09
N ALA A 81 0.14 9.63 -30.67
CA ALA A 81 0.94 10.71 -31.22
C ALA A 81 1.80 11.40 -30.14
N LEU A 82 1.24 11.66 -28.96
CA LEU A 82 1.97 12.28 -27.84
C LEU A 82 3.01 11.36 -27.19
N LEU A 83 2.78 10.04 -27.23
CA LEU A 83 3.75 9.03 -26.78
C LEU A 83 4.87 8.79 -27.80
N ASN A 84 4.61 9.07 -29.08
CA ASN A 84 5.53 8.79 -30.18
C ASN A 84 5.88 10.09 -30.95
N PRO A 85 6.49 11.11 -30.30
CA PRO A 85 6.73 12.41 -30.91
C PRO A 85 7.67 12.40 -32.12
N SER A 86 8.45 11.32 -32.28
CA SER A 86 9.35 11.12 -33.43
C SER A 86 8.77 10.16 -34.47
N HIS A 87 7.47 9.83 -34.40
CA HIS A 87 6.83 8.93 -35.34
C HIS A 87 6.90 9.46 -36.79
N PRO A 88 7.24 8.63 -37.80
CA PRO A 88 7.37 9.08 -39.19
C PRO A 88 6.10 9.73 -39.76
N VAL A 89 4.92 9.28 -39.34
CA VAL A 89 3.64 9.84 -39.83
C VAL A 89 3.46 11.29 -39.39
N LEU A 90 3.82 11.63 -38.14
CA LEU A 90 3.77 13.02 -37.68
C LEU A 90 4.67 13.92 -38.54
N ARG A 91 5.87 13.45 -38.89
CA ARG A 91 6.82 14.20 -39.73
C ARG A 91 6.29 14.40 -41.16
N LYS A 92 5.63 13.39 -41.72
CA LYS A 92 5.01 13.47 -43.06
C LYS A 92 3.85 14.47 -43.08
N SER A 93 3.10 14.56 -41.98
CA SER A 93 2.05 15.57 -41.77
C SER A 93 2.60 16.92 -41.25
N LEU A 94 3.91 17.16 -41.33
CA LEU A 94 4.55 18.40 -40.88
C LEU A 94 4.28 18.77 -39.41
N ILE A 95 4.00 17.77 -38.56
CA ILE A 95 3.83 17.91 -37.12
C ILE A 95 5.16 17.65 -36.43
N PHE A 96 5.70 18.69 -35.79
CA PHE A 96 7.00 18.65 -35.09
C PHE A 96 6.79 18.77 -33.58
N LEU A 97 6.84 17.64 -32.87
CA LEU A 97 6.83 17.59 -31.40
C LEU A 97 8.25 17.52 -30.83
N PRO A 98 8.47 17.98 -29.58
CA PRO A 98 9.73 17.74 -28.87
C PRO A 98 10.07 16.24 -28.82
N ALA A 99 11.32 15.89 -29.12
CA ALA A 99 11.75 14.48 -29.20
C ALA A 99 11.58 13.71 -27.87
N VAL A 100 11.62 14.41 -26.73
CA VAL A 100 11.33 13.85 -25.41
C VAL A 100 9.81 13.81 -25.23
N PRO A 101 9.20 12.63 -25.06
CA PRO A 101 7.76 12.51 -24.90
C PRO A 101 7.31 13.14 -23.58
N LEU A 102 6.05 13.58 -23.56
CA LEU A 102 5.41 14.02 -22.32
C LEU A 102 5.30 12.84 -21.34
N ALA A 103 5.32 13.14 -20.05
CA ALA A 103 5.15 12.11 -19.03
C ALA A 103 3.78 11.41 -19.18
N VAL A 104 3.73 10.10 -18.96
CA VAL A 104 2.50 9.28 -19.03
C VAL A 104 1.34 9.91 -18.25
N ALA A 105 1.61 10.39 -17.03
CA ALA A 105 0.61 11.05 -16.19
C ALA A 105 0.04 12.33 -16.84
N THR A 106 0.87 13.11 -17.53
CA THR A 106 0.44 14.33 -18.24
C THR A 106 -0.44 13.97 -19.43
N ILE A 107 -0.05 12.97 -20.23
CA ILE A 107 -0.84 12.54 -21.39
C ILE A 107 -2.18 11.95 -20.93
N ASN A 108 -2.18 11.13 -19.87
CA ASN A 108 -3.40 10.54 -19.32
C ASN A 108 -4.37 11.63 -18.82
N ALA A 109 -3.87 12.64 -18.10
CA ALA A 109 -4.67 13.80 -17.70
C ALA A 109 -5.20 14.58 -18.92
N SER A 110 -4.36 14.82 -19.93
CA SER A 110 -4.72 15.51 -21.18
C SER A 110 -5.83 14.74 -21.93
N MET A 111 -5.71 13.42 -22.05
CA MET A 111 -6.72 12.53 -22.64
C MET A 111 -8.06 12.62 -21.90
N LEU A 112 -8.05 12.65 -20.57
CA LEU A 112 -9.26 12.78 -19.77
C LEU A 112 -9.94 14.14 -19.98
N GLU A 113 -9.17 15.22 -20.16
CA GLU A 113 -9.72 16.54 -20.49
C GLU A 113 -10.35 16.56 -21.90
N ILE A 114 -9.67 16.02 -22.92
CA ILE A 114 -10.26 15.90 -24.28
C ILE A 114 -11.53 15.04 -24.28
N ARG A 115 -11.54 13.94 -23.53
CA ARG A 115 -12.75 13.12 -23.37
C ARG A 115 -13.92 13.91 -22.80
N LYS A 116 -13.67 14.82 -21.85
CA LYS A 116 -14.70 15.69 -21.27
C LYS A 116 -15.23 16.68 -22.31
N VAL A 117 -14.35 17.29 -23.12
CA VAL A 117 -14.74 18.19 -24.23
C VAL A 117 -15.66 17.45 -25.21
N MET A 118 -15.21 16.29 -25.71
CA MET A 118 -15.98 15.50 -26.68
C MET A 118 -17.35 15.07 -26.13
N ARG A 119 -17.42 14.71 -24.85
CA ARG A 119 -18.69 14.36 -24.19
C ARG A 119 -19.60 15.57 -24.03
N TRP A 120 -19.07 16.69 -23.54
CA TRP A 120 -19.83 17.91 -23.35
C TRP A 120 -20.43 18.40 -24.66
N GLY A 121 -19.64 18.48 -25.74
CA GLY A 121 -20.16 18.91 -27.04
C GLY A 121 -21.26 18.00 -27.58
N ARG A 122 -21.14 16.68 -27.37
CA ARG A 122 -22.21 15.73 -27.70
C ARG A 122 -23.49 15.97 -26.89
N GLU A 123 -23.35 16.31 -25.60
CA GLU A 123 -24.48 16.66 -24.74
C GLU A 123 -25.16 17.98 -25.16
N GLN A 124 -24.40 18.93 -25.70
CA GLN A 124 -24.90 20.18 -26.28
C GLN A 124 -25.41 20.03 -27.73
N GLY A 125 -25.23 18.86 -28.37
CA GLY A 125 -25.63 18.63 -29.76
C GLY A 125 -24.70 19.23 -30.81
N LEU A 126 -23.48 19.60 -30.44
CA LEU A 126 -22.44 20.12 -31.34
C LEU A 126 -21.90 19.03 -32.28
N PRO A 127 -21.29 19.39 -33.42
CA PRO A 127 -20.66 18.43 -34.33
C PRO A 127 -19.62 17.55 -33.61
N ALA A 128 -19.57 16.27 -33.97
CA ALA A 128 -18.57 15.33 -33.43
C ALA A 128 -17.14 15.66 -33.90
N ASP A 129 -17.03 16.32 -35.06
CA ASP A 129 -15.78 16.91 -35.53
C ASP A 129 -15.54 18.23 -34.80
N LEU A 130 -14.61 18.21 -33.85
CA LEU A 130 -14.22 19.38 -33.05
C LEU A 130 -13.64 20.51 -33.90
N GLY A 131 -13.16 20.22 -35.12
CA GLY A 131 -12.67 21.23 -36.04
C GLY A 131 -13.78 22.06 -36.70
N LEU A 132 -15.04 21.64 -36.58
CA LEU A 132 -16.21 22.39 -37.05
C LEU A 132 -16.81 23.32 -35.99
N TRP A 133 -16.27 23.30 -34.77
CA TRP A 133 -16.72 24.18 -33.69
C TRP A 133 -16.25 25.61 -33.97
N ASP A 134 -17.13 26.57 -33.74
CA ASP A 134 -16.77 27.97 -33.85
C ASP A 134 -16.13 28.50 -32.56
N GLN A 135 -15.78 29.79 -32.57
CA GLN A 135 -15.13 30.41 -31.41
C GLN A 135 -16.04 30.47 -30.17
N GLU A 136 -17.36 30.58 -30.37
CA GLU A 136 -18.35 30.66 -29.29
C GLU A 136 -18.49 29.30 -28.60
N ASP A 137 -18.56 28.21 -29.38
CA ASP A 137 -18.57 26.83 -28.88
C ASP A 137 -17.36 26.55 -27.95
N TRP A 138 -16.17 26.97 -28.38
CA TRP A 138 -14.95 26.83 -27.58
C TRP A 138 -14.98 27.69 -26.32
N HIS A 139 -15.54 28.90 -26.39
CA HIS A 139 -15.70 29.76 -25.23
C HIS A 139 -16.65 29.15 -24.20
N GLU A 140 -17.81 28.65 -24.63
CA GLU A 140 -18.77 27.96 -23.78
C GLU A 140 -18.17 26.71 -23.12
N ALA A 141 -17.34 25.95 -23.84
CA ALA A 141 -16.62 24.80 -23.27
C ALA A 141 -15.71 25.20 -22.09
N ILE A 142 -15.05 26.36 -22.18
CA ILE A 142 -14.20 26.90 -21.10
C ILE A 142 -15.05 27.40 -19.93
N VAL A 143 -16.14 28.12 -20.19
CA VAL A 143 -17.08 28.57 -19.15
C VAL A 143 -17.67 27.38 -18.41
N HIS A 144 -18.11 26.36 -19.15
CA HIS A 144 -18.58 25.11 -18.57
C HIS A 144 -17.48 24.46 -17.72
N LYS A 145 -16.25 24.37 -18.23
CA LYS A 145 -15.12 23.81 -17.46
C LYS A 145 -14.86 24.59 -16.16
N ALA A 146 -14.87 25.92 -16.21
CA ALA A 146 -14.66 26.78 -15.06
C ALA A 146 -15.77 26.63 -14.02
N SER A 147 -17.02 26.39 -14.45
CA SER A 147 -18.14 26.11 -13.54
C SER A 147 -18.00 24.80 -12.74
N GLN A 148 -17.17 23.85 -13.22
CA GLN A 148 -17.03 22.51 -12.64
C GLN A 148 -15.83 22.36 -11.71
N VAL A 149 -14.91 23.32 -11.69
CA VAL A 149 -13.65 23.20 -10.95
C VAL A 149 -13.36 24.50 -10.21
N GLU A 150 -12.65 24.38 -9.09
CA GLU A 150 -12.07 25.54 -8.41
C GLU A 150 -10.62 25.69 -8.90
N GLY A 151 -10.31 26.78 -9.62
CA GLY A 151 -8.94 27.20 -9.91
C GLY A 151 -8.55 27.32 -11.40
N ALA A 152 -8.05 28.50 -11.74
CA ALA A 152 -7.59 28.90 -13.08
C ALA A 152 -6.57 27.93 -13.72
N LYS A 153 -5.69 27.29 -12.94
CA LYS A 153 -4.67 26.36 -13.47
C LYS A 153 -5.27 25.11 -14.11
N THR A 154 -6.37 24.62 -13.58
CA THR A 154 -7.05 23.44 -14.13
C THR A 154 -7.72 23.79 -15.47
N VAL A 155 -8.26 25.00 -15.59
CA VAL A 155 -8.80 25.55 -16.84
C VAL A 155 -7.67 25.80 -17.85
N ALA A 156 -6.55 26.38 -17.44
CA ALA A 156 -5.37 26.54 -18.28
C ALA A 156 -4.83 25.21 -18.84
N PHE A 157 -4.81 24.16 -18.01
CA PHE A 157 -4.43 22.82 -18.47
C PHE A 157 -5.43 22.26 -19.49
N HIS A 158 -6.73 22.54 -19.33
CA HIS A 158 -7.77 22.16 -20.28
C HIS A 158 -7.55 22.83 -21.65
N VAL A 159 -7.29 24.14 -21.66
CA VAL A 159 -6.91 24.90 -22.88
C VAL A 159 -5.65 24.31 -23.53
N THR A 160 -4.64 23.97 -22.72
CA THR A 160 -3.40 23.33 -23.22
C THR A 160 -3.68 21.99 -23.89
N ALA A 161 -4.60 21.18 -23.35
CA ALA A 161 -4.99 19.92 -23.95
C ALA A 161 -5.65 20.12 -25.32
N ILE A 162 -6.53 21.12 -25.46
CA ILE A 162 -7.19 21.50 -26.72
C ILE A 162 -6.18 21.98 -27.75
N ARG A 163 -5.21 22.82 -27.36
CA ARG A 163 -4.12 23.25 -28.26
C ARG A 163 -3.26 22.09 -28.76
N ARG A 164 -3.01 21.08 -27.93
CA ARG A 164 -2.35 19.84 -28.38
C ARG A 164 -3.22 19.07 -29.36
N LEU A 165 -4.53 19.01 -29.13
CA LEU A 165 -5.45 18.36 -30.06
C LEU A 165 -5.43 19.06 -31.41
N ARG A 166 -5.48 20.39 -31.43
CA ARG A 166 -5.33 21.21 -32.62
C ARG A 166 -4.06 20.87 -33.40
N GLN A 167 -2.90 20.83 -32.70
CA GLN A 167 -1.62 20.47 -33.32
C GLN A 167 -1.62 19.08 -33.96
N LEU A 168 -2.50 18.18 -33.49
CA LEU A 168 -2.62 16.80 -33.95
C LEU A 168 -3.82 16.55 -34.86
N ALA A 169 -4.61 17.58 -35.21
CA ALA A 169 -5.88 17.40 -35.93
C ALA A 169 -5.70 16.61 -37.23
N GLU A 170 -4.66 16.90 -38.02
CA GLU A 170 -4.39 16.22 -39.30
C GLU A 170 -4.17 14.71 -39.21
N VAL A 171 -3.82 14.19 -38.02
CA VAL A 171 -3.53 12.76 -37.80
C VAL A 171 -4.60 12.06 -36.98
N ILE A 172 -5.66 12.77 -36.59
CA ILE A 172 -6.77 12.25 -35.79
C ILE A 172 -8.00 12.06 -36.68
N THR A 173 -8.55 10.85 -36.66
CA THR A 173 -9.69 10.45 -37.48
C THR A 173 -10.93 11.28 -37.13
N GLY A 174 -11.51 11.94 -38.14
CA GLY A 174 -12.76 12.69 -37.99
C GLY A 174 -12.63 14.01 -37.23
N ILE A 175 -11.42 14.57 -37.14
CA ILE A 175 -11.19 15.95 -36.67
C ILE A 175 -10.56 16.76 -37.80
N SER A 176 -11.28 17.75 -38.30
CA SER A 176 -10.77 18.69 -39.29
C SER A 176 -9.75 19.65 -38.66
N PRO A 177 -8.74 20.13 -39.40
CA PRO A 177 -7.86 21.19 -38.90
C PRO A 177 -8.65 22.45 -38.54
N PHE A 178 -8.30 23.08 -37.42
CA PHE A 178 -8.96 24.29 -36.94
C PHE A 178 -7.95 25.29 -36.36
N ASP A 179 -8.34 26.55 -36.32
CA ASP A 179 -7.53 27.63 -35.76
C ASP A 179 -7.59 27.66 -34.23
N ASP A 180 -6.62 28.33 -33.61
CA ASP A 180 -6.64 28.51 -32.16
C ASP A 180 -7.72 29.54 -31.81
N PRO A 181 -8.81 29.15 -31.10
CA PRO A 181 -9.93 30.06 -30.84
C PRO A 181 -9.55 31.21 -29.90
N TRP A 182 -8.37 31.15 -29.27
CA TRP A 182 -7.87 32.16 -28.34
C TRP A 182 -6.62 32.90 -28.85
N GLY A 183 -6.19 32.68 -30.09
CA GLY A 183 -5.04 33.36 -30.70
C GLY A 183 -3.75 33.24 -29.85
N ASP A 184 -3.06 34.36 -29.65
CA ASP A 184 -1.78 34.43 -28.93
C ASP A 184 -1.90 34.46 -27.39
N GLU A 185 -3.12 34.42 -26.84
CA GLU A 185 -3.29 34.45 -25.38
C GLU A 185 -2.73 33.18 -24.72
N THR A 186 -2.05 33.34 -23.59
CA THR A 186 -1.53 32.18 -22.85
C THR A 186 -2.67 31.39 -22.21
N ALA A 187 -2.47 30.07 -22.05
CA ALA A 187 -3.47 29.23 -21.42
C ALA A 187 -3.78 29.68 -19.98
N GLU A 188 -2.76 30.20 -19.28
CA GLU A 188 -2.88 30.80 -17.95
C GLU A 188 -3.77 32.05 -17.96
N ALA A 189 -3.61 32.94 -18.94
CA ALA A 189 -4.44 34.14 -19.05
C ALA A 189 -5.91 33.79 -19.31
N ILE A 190 -6.16 32.83 -20.21
CA ILE A 190 -7.51 32.33 -20.52
C ILE A 190 -8.14 31.69 -19.27
N GLY A 191 -7.36 30.89 -18.54
CA GLY A 191 -7.80 30.27 -17.28
C GLY A 191 -8.13 31.29 -16.20
N ALA A 192 -7.39 32.41 -16.11
CA ALA A 192 -7.65 33.48 -15.15
C ALA A 192 -8.92 34.28 -15.51
N LYS A 193 -9.09 34.64 -16.79
CA LYS A 193 -10.28 35.35 -17.28
C LYS A 193 -11.58 34.61 -17.01
N ALA A 194 -11.54 33.28 -17.00
CA ALA A 194 -12.73 32.46 -16.74
C ALA A 194 -13.30 32.60 -15.31
N TYR A 195 -12.57 33.20 -14.36
CA TYR A 195 -13.01 33.43 -12.98
C TYR A 195 -13.26 34.91 -12.64
N ASP A 196 -13.21 35.81 -13.62
CA ASP A 196 -13.43 37.27 -13.44
C ASP A 196 -12.58 37.88 -12.31
N GLU A 197 -11.34 37.39 -12.19
CA GLU A 197 -10.40 37.80 -11.15
C GLU A 197 -9.41 38.83 -11.71
N ASP A 198 -9.57 40.10 -11.32
CA ASP A 198 -8.54 41.17 -11.36
C ASP A 198 -7.39 40.84 -10.39
N ILE A 199 -6.82 39.63 -10.50
CA ILE A 199 -5.70 39.22 -9.68
C ILE A 199 -4.42 39.67 -10.37
N PRO A 200 -3.64 40.57 -9.73
CA PRO A 200 -2.32 40.90 -10.23
C PRO A 200 -1.56 39.59 -10.38
N SER A 201 -0.82 39.45 -11.48
CA SER A 201 0.16 38.39 -11.72
C SER A 201 1.11 38.26 -10.52
N LYS A 202 0.66 37.61 -9.45
CA LYS A 202 1.54 36.97 -8.50
C LYS A 202 2.19 35.89 -9.32
N ASP A 203 3.50 35.97 -9.37
CA ASP A 203 4.46 35.01 -9.89
C ASP A 203 4.17 33.59 -9.34
N THR A 204 3.05 32.99 -9.77
CA THR A 204 2.39 31.82 -9.18
C THR A 204 2.97 30.52 -9.75
N LEU A 205 4.29 30.55 -9.97
CA LEU A 205 5.16 29.39 -9.91
C LEU A 205 5.66 29.11 -8.48
N ALA A 206 5.43 30.03 -7.53
CA ALA A 206 5.79 29.81 -6.14
C ALA A 206 4.82 28.84 -5.45
N THR A 207 5.16 27.55 -5.44
CA THR A 207 4.74 26.65 -4.34
C THR A 207 5.05 27.38 -3.03
N PRO A 208 4.06 27.65 -2.17
CA PRO A 208 4.31 28.29 -0.87
C PRO A 208 5.24 27.40 -0.05
N SER A 209 6.14 28.00 0.72
CA SER A 209 6.92 27.25 1.70
C SER A 209 6.07 26.93 2.92
N ILE A 210 6.51 25.93 3.68
CA ILE A 210 5.91 25.60 4.96
C ILE A 210 6.33 26.71 5.96
N PRO A 211 5.39 27.35 6.66
CA PRO A 211 5.71 28.40 7.63
C PRO A 211 6.62 27.88 8.77
N PRO A 212 7.54 28.70 9.32
CA PRO A 212 8.46 28.29 10.40
C PRO A 212 7.75 27.65 11.60
N GLU A 213 6.62 28.25 12.02
CA GLU A 213 5.81 27.81 13.15
C GLU A 213 5.21 26.42 12.94
N THR A 214 5.05 25.99 11.68
CA THR A 214 4.63 24.62 11.33
C THR A 214 5.84 23.72 11.10
N TRP A 215 6.86 24.20 10.39
CA TRP A 215 8.04 23.44 9.98
C TRP A 215 8.80 22.85 11.16
N TRP A 216 9.10 23.66 12.18
CA TRP A 216 9.92 23.22 13.30
C TRP A 216 9.23 22.19 14.21
N PRO A 217 7.97 22.41 14.67
CA PRO A 217 7.25 21.39 15.41
C PRO A 217 7.05 20.10 14.62
N LEU A 218 6.81 20.20 13.31
CA LEU A 218 6.66 19.04 12.42
C LEU A 218 7.93 18.18 12.38
N LEU A 219 9.10 18.80 12.16
CA LEU A 219 10.38 18.09 12.15
C LEU A 219 10.75 17.53 13.52
N ARG A 220 10.54 18.30 14.60
CA ARG A 220 10.82 17.82 15.97
C ARG A 220 9.93 16.65 16.34
N GLY A 221 8.64 16.72 16.05
CA GLY A 221 7.70 15.62 16.28
C GLY A 221 8.10 14.38 15.50
N ALA A 222 8.45 14.54 14.21
CA ALA A 222 8.89 13.42 13.38
C ALA A 222 10.18 12.79 13.93
N TRP A 223 11.16 13.61 14.32
CA TRP A 223 12.41 13.13 14.90
C TRP A 223 12.21 12.44 16.24
N THR A 224 11.35 12.95 17.13
CA THR A 224 11.01 12.27 18.39
C THR A 224 10.45 10.86 18.14
N TYR A 225 9.57 10.70 17.14
CA TYR A 225 9.06 9.37 16.77
C TYR A 225 10.16 8.44 16.27
N ILE A 226 11.04 8.95 15.41
CA ILE A 226 12.11 8.16 14.77
C ILE A 226 13.18 7.75 15.79
N HIS A 227 13.67 8.70 16.57
CA HIS A 227 14.84 8.52 17.42
C HIS A 227 14.48 8.00 18.81
N THR A 228 13.41 8.55 19.41
CA THR A 228 13.05 8.26 20.79
C THR A 228 12.01 7.14 20.90
N PHE A 229 10.95 7.16 20.06
CA PHE A 229 9.83 6.23 20.20
C PHE A 229 10.00 4.93 19.40
N ALA A 230 10.76 4.94 18.29
CA ALA A 230 10.90 3.77 17.42
C ALA A 230 11.41 2.51 18.15
N PRO A 231 12.44 2.57 19.03
CA PRO A 231 12.90 1.38 19.76
C PRO A 231 11.80 0.73 20.61
N ASP A 232 10.98 1.54 21.27
CA ASP A 232 9.83 1.07 22.05
C ASP A 232 8.76 0.45 21.15
N ILE A 233 8.41 1.12 20.06
CA ILE A 233 7.40 0.66 19.10
C ILE A 233 7.81 -0.70 18.50
N PHE A 234 9.08 -0.88 18.14
CA PHE A 234 9.59 -2.16 17.64
C PHE A 234 9.63 -3.24 18.72
N ARG A 235 10.08 -2.92 19.94
CA ARG A 235 10.00 -3.84 21.08
C ARG A 235 8.58 -4.32 21.32
N TRP A 236 7.59 -3.43 21.24
CA TRP A 236 6.18 -3.78 21.40
C TRP A 236 5.64 -4.57 20.20
N ARG A 237 6.00 -4.21 18.97
CA ARG A 237 5.72 -4.99 17.75
C ARG A 237 6.19 -6.42 17.91
N ASP A 238 7.42 -6.60 18.33
CA ASP A 238 8.03 -7.91 18.49
C ASP A 238 7.40 -8.68 19.65
N HIS A 239 7.07 -8.00 20.75
CA HIS A 239 6.30 -8.60 21.85
C HIS A 239 4.95 -9.15 21.37
N PHE A 240 4.14 -8.34 20.70
CA PHE A 240 2.84 -8.77 20.17
C PHE A 240 2.96 -9.77 19.01
N ALA A 241 4.06 -9.77 18.27
CA ALA A 241 4.35 -10.77 17.23
C ALA A 241 4.78 -12.11 17.83
N GLN A 242 5.62 -12.12 18.86
CA GLN A 242 6.01 -13.31 19.61
C GLN A 242 4.82 -13.94 20.34
N GLN A 243 3.91 -13.13 20.89
CA GLN A 243 2.64 -13.66 21.40
C GLN A 243 1.78 -14.36 20.32
N ARG A 244 2.03 -14.06 19.03
CA ARG A 244 1.37 -14.71 17.88
C ARG A 244 2.17 -15.91 17.35
N GLN A 245 3.48 -16.00 17.61
CA GLN A 245 4.36 -17.05 17.10
C GLN A 245 4.62 -18.15 18.15
N PRO A 246 4.60 -19.44 17.78
CA PRO A 246 5.08 -20.51 18.66
C PRO A 246 6.61 -20.42 18.85
N ARG A 247 7.13 -20.82 20.04
CA ARG A 247 8.56 -20.68 20.42
C ARG A 247 9.54 -21.48 19.52
N PRO A 248 10.83 -21.11 19.44
CA PRO A 248 11.82 -21.72 18.54
C PRO A 248 12.05 -23.23 18.73
N ASP A 249 12.00 -23.73 19.97
CA ASP A 249 12.13 -25.17 20.28
C ASP A 249 10.81 -25.94 20.13
N THR A 250 9.82 -25.32 19.47
CA THR A 250 8.51 -25.90 19.22
C THR A 250 8.49 -26.50 17.82
N PRO A 251 8.02 -27.74 17.63
CA PRO A 251 7.75 -28.24 16.28
C PRO A 251 6.69 -27.33 15.65
N LEU A 252 7.06 -26.67 14.55
CA LEU A 252 6.18 -25.81 13.77
C LEU A 252 4.86 -26.55 13.46
N SER A 253 3.73 -25.91 13.72
CA SER A 253 2.42 -26.40 13.26
C SER A 253 2.41 -26.43 11.74
N THR A 254 2.72 -27.59 11.16
CA THR A 254 2.53 -27.82 9.74
C THR A 254 1.04 -28.00 9.47
N SER A 255 0.30 -26.90 9.26
CA SER A 255 -0.58 -26.94 8.10
C SER A 255 0.37 -27.22 6.95
N ALA A 256 0.44 -28.47 6.49
CA ALA A 256 1.39 -28.87 5.47
C ALA A 256 1.30 -27.84 4.35
N ARG A 257 2.44 -27.22 3.98
CA ARG A 257 2.48 -26.37 2.79
C ARG A 257 1.79 -27.18 1.67
N PRO A 258 0.88 -26.56 0.89
CA PRO A 258 0.32 -27.24 -0.27
C PRO A 258 1.48 -27.87 -1.04
N THR A 259 1.46 -29.20 -1.17
CA THR A 259 2.49 -29.90 -1.91
C THR A 259 2.46 -29.34 -3.34
N PRO A 260 3.57 -28.77 -3.85
CA PRO A 260 3.68 -28.38 -5.24
C PRO A 260 3.17 -29.51 -6.14
N ALA A 261 2.56 -29.15 -7.27
CA ALA A 261 1.93 -30.15 -8.13
C ALA A 261 2.93 -31.23 -8.61
N GLU A 262 4.20 -30.87 -8.75
CA GLU A 262 5.31 -31.73 -9.19
C GLU A 262 5.71 -32.73 -8.10
N ASP A 263 5.81 -32.29 -6.84
CA ASP A 263 6.07 -33.17 -5.69
C ASP A 263 4.95 -34.19 -5.45
N THR A 264 3.73 -33.93 -5.95
CA THR A 264 2.58 -34.83 -5.78
C THR A 264 2.64 -36.02 -6.74
N ASP A 265 3.22 -35.82 -7.93
CA ASP A 265 3.42 -36.88 -8.92
C ASP A 265 4.50 -37.85 -8.43
N THR A 266 5.63 -37.31 -7.96
CA THR A 266 6.72 -38.10 -7.35
C THR A 266 6.23 -38.91 -6.14
N LEU A 267 5.42 -38.31 -5.26
CA LEU A 267 4.85 -39.03 -4.10
C LEU A 267 3.93 -40.18 -4.53
N LEU A 268 3.17 -40.02 -5.62
CA LEU A 268 2.31 -41.09 -6.14
C LEU A 268 3.16 -42.23 -6.72
N GLU A 269 4.21 -41.90 -7.47
CA GLU A 269 5.14 -42.86 -8.06
C GLU A 269 5.91 -43.63 -6.97
N GLU A 270 6.47 -42.93 -5.99
CA GLU A 270 7.13 -43.53 -4.83
C GLU A 270 6.17 -44.42 -4.03
N TRP A 271 4.95 -43.94 -3.77
CA TRP A 271 3.95 -44.73 -3.05
C TRP A 271 3.56 -46.01 -3.83
N LEU A 272 3.44 -45.94 -5.16
CA LEU A 272 3.18 -47.11 -6.00
C LEU A 272 4.41 -48.02 -6.19
N SER A 273 5.63 -47.52 -6.02
CA SER A 273 6.85 -48.32 -6.15
C SER A 273 7.05 -49.31 -4.98
N ALA A 274 6.42 -49.06 -3.84
CA ALA A 274 6.49 -49.94 -2.68
C ALA A 274 5.56 -51.17 -2.86
N PRO A 275 6.09 -52.40 -2.88
CA PRO A 275 5.31 -53.61 -3.20
C PRO A 275 4.22 -53.95 -2.17
N GLY A 276 4.25 -53.35 -0.98
CA GLY A 276 3.23 -53.51 0.06
C GLY A 276 2.03 -52.54 -0.04
N ASN A 277 2.05 -51.58 -0.96
CA ASN A 277 1.01 -50.56 -1.08
C ASN A 277 -0.07 -50.99 -2.09
N ALA A 278 -1.27 -51.27 -1.59
CA ALA A 278 -2.43 -51.64 -2.41
C ALA A 278 -3.44 -50.49 -2.48
N VAL A 279 -4.06 -50.30 -3.65
CA VAL A 279 -5.04 -49.23 -3.88
C VAL A 279 -6.36 -49.57 -3.17
N PRO A 280 -6.88 -48.70 -2.28
CA PRO A 280 -8.16 -48.94 -1.62
C PRO A 280 -9.31 -48.78 -2.63
N VAL A 281 -10.13 -49.81 -2.78
CA VAL A 281 -11.35 -49.79 -3.59
C VAL A 281 -12.59 -50.07 -2.74
N HIS A 282 -13.74 -49.56 -3.19
CA HIS A 282 -15.02 -49.83 -2.55
C HIS A 282 -15.35 -51.33 -2.56
N GLU A 283 -15.49 -51.93 -1.39
CA GLU A 283 -15.83 -53.37 -1.23
C GLU A 283 -17.25 -53.70 -1.71
N VAL A 284 -18.20 -52.80 -1.46
CA VAL A 284 -19.61 -52.92 -1.84
C VAL A 284 -20.07 -51.66 -2.55
N ASP A 285 -21.16 -51.77 -3.33
CA ASP A 285 -21.83 -50.62 -3.91
C ASP A 285 -22.26 -49.64 -2.79
N TYR A 286 -21.91 -48.37 -2.94
CA TYR A 286 -22.21 -47.32 -1.97
C TYR A 286 -22.67 -46.05 -2.67
N GLN A 287 -23.94 -45.67 -2.42
CA GLN A 287 -24.60 -44.54 -3.08
C GLN A 287 -24.49 -44.64 -4.61
N ASN A 288 -23.83 -43.67 -5.26
CA ASN A 288 -23.62 -43.61 -6.71
C ASN A 288 -22.27 -44.21 -7.15
N THR A 289 -21.57 -44.95 -6.28
CA THR A 289 -20.24 -45.52 -6.54
C THR A 289 -20.30 -47.04 -6.50
N LYS A 290 -19.83 -47.70 -7.56
CA LYS A 290 -19.83 -49.17 -7.66
C LYS A 290 -18.69 -49.82 -6.88
N ALA A 291 -18.89 -51.05 -6.44
CA ALA A 291 -17.85 -51.94 -5.93
C ALA A 291 -16.69 -52.02 -6.94
N GLY A 292 -15.45 -52.04 -6.43
CA GLY A 292 -14.22 -51.99 -7.23
C GLY A 292 -13.78 -50.58 -7.66
N THR A 293 -14.58 -49.53 -7.42
CA THR A 293 -14.15 -48.15 -7.71
C THR A 293 -13.09 -47.68 -6.71
N PRO A 294 -12.03 -46.94 -7.13
CA PRO A 294 -11.01 -46.44 -6.22
C PRO A 294 -11.55 -45.41 -5.22
N MET A 295 -11.13 -45.52 -3.96
CA MET A 295 -11.44 -44.55 -2.91
C MET A 295 -10.49 -43.34 -3.01
N TRP A 296 -10.74 -42.46 -3.98
CA TRP A 296 -9.84 -41.34 -4.34
C TRP A 296 -9.40 -40.45 -3.16
N THR A 297 -10.32 -40.16 -2.25
CA THR A 297 -10.04 -39.32 -1.08
C THR A 297 -9.15 -40.04 -0.06
N ALA A 298 -9.36 -41.34 0.14
CA ALA A 298 -8.55 -42.15 1.04
C ALA A 298 -7.16 -42.38 0.45
N LEU A 299 -7.09 -42.71 -0.84
CA LEU A 299 -5.84 -42.85 -1.58
C LEU A 299 -5.02 -41.56 -1.57
N SER A 300 -5.65 -40.39 -1.78
CA SER A 300 -4.97 -39.10 -1.69
C SER A 300 -4.32 -38.87 -0.34
N LYS A 301 -4.97 -39.31 0.75
CA LYS A 301 -4.41 -39.22 2.10
C LYS A 301 -3.26 -40.21 2.30
N MET A 302 -3.36 -41.43 1.77
CA MET A 302 -2.30 -42.44 1.89
C MET A 302 -1.03 -42.01 1.15
N VAL A 303 -1.18 -41.56 -0.09
CA VAL A 303 -0.08 -41.06 -0.93
C VAL A 303 0.62 -39.85 -0.31
N THR A 304 -0.15 -38.95 0.31
CA THR A 304 0.39 -37.70 0.86
C THR A 304 0.59 -37.72 2.37
N ASN A 305 0.48 -38.89 3.03
CA ASN A 305 0.51 -39.01 4.49
C ASN A 305 -0.44 -38.02 5.21
N GLY A 306 -1.64 -37.83 4.66
CA GLY A 306 -2.70 -37.00 5.21
C GLY A 306 -2.55 -35.50 4.95
N ARG A 307 -1.55 -35.06 4.17
CA ARG A 307 -1.30 -33.64 3.86
C ARG A 307 -2.40 -33.04 2.96
N THR A 308 -3.02 -33.83 2.09
CA THR A 308 -4.14 -33.39 1.24
C THR A 308 -5.08 -34.55 0.91
N MET A 309 -6.34 -34.21 0.60
CA MET A 309 -7.38 -35.19 0.27
C MET A 309 -7.84 -35.12 -1.19
N ASN A 310 -7.24 -34.24 -2.01
CA ASN A 310 -7.80 -33.89 -3.32
C ASN A 310 -6.78 -33.90 -4.47
N ILE A 311 -5.74 -34.75 -4.44
CA ILE A 311 -4.74 -34.80 -5.53
C ILE A 311 -5.29 -35.36 -6.85
N PHE A 312 -6.45 -36.05 -6.78
CA PHE A 312 -7.17 -36.65 -7.89
C PHE A 312 -8.45 -35.88 -8.28
N GLY A 313 -8.71 -34.72 -7.67
CA GLY A 313 -9.89 -33.90 -7.99
C GLY A 313 -9.74 -33.19 -9.34
N ALA A 314 -10.81 -33.14 -10.14
CA ALA A 314 -10.79 -32.40 -11.39
C ALA A 314 -10.65 -30.88 -11.12
N ASN A 315 -9.73 -30.23 -11.84
CA ASN A 315 -9.63 -28.77 -11.87
C ASN A 315 -9.67 -28.36 -13.35
N ASN A 316 -10.50 -27.38 -13.72
CA ASN A 316 -10.85 -27.07 -15.12
C ASN A 316 -9.68 -26.61 -16.02
N THR A 317 -8.47 -26.48 -15.48
CA THR A 317 -7.30 -25.89 -16.15
C THR A 317 -6.09 -26.83 -16.25
N SER A 318 -6.14 -28.06 -15.73
CA SER A 318 -4.97 -28.97 -15.70
C SER A 318 -5.32 -30.43 -16.00
N SER A 319 -4.55 -31.08 -16.90
CA SER A 319 -4.66 -32.51 -17.23
C SER A 319 -3.93 -33.45 -16.26
N ARG A 320 -3.23 -32.93 -15.24
CA ARG A 320 -2.43 -33.72 -14.28
C ARG A 320 -3.28 -34.70 -13.42
N PRO A 321 -4.45 -34.32 -12.87
CA PRO A 321 -5.29 -35.25 -12.10
C PRO A 321 -5.80 -36.44 -12.92
N GLU A 322 -6.05 -36.24 -14.22
CA GLU A 322 -6.49 -37.30 -15.13
C GLU A 322 -5.36 -38.32 -15.36
N LYS A 323 -4.12 -37.85 -15.56
CA LYS A 323 -2.94 -38.72 -15.65
C LYS A 323 -2.74 -39.55 -14.38
N ARG A 324 -2.86 -38.93 -13.20
CA ARG A 324 -2.78 -39.65 -11.91
C ARG A 324 -3.85 -40.73 -11.76
N ARG A 325 -5.09 -40.44 -12.18
CA ARG A 325 -6.17 -41.44 -12.17
C ARG A 325 -5.86 -42.60 -13.12
N ALA A 326 -5.32 -42.33 -14.31
CA ALA A 326 -4.93 -43.36 -15.26
C ALA A 326 -3.85 -44.30 -14.71
N ILE A 327 -2.84 -43.75 -14.03
CA ILE A 327 -1.77 -44.53 -13.36
C ILE A 327 -2.36 -45.43 -12.26
N VAL A 328 -3.25 -44.89 -11.43
CA VAL A 328 -3.92 -45.67 -10.37
C VAL A 328 -4.79 -46.79 -10.96
N LEU A 329 -5.52 -46.52 -12.05
CA LEU A 329 -6.33 -47.52 -12.74
C LEU A 329 -5.47 -48.62 -13.39
N ALA A 330 -4.29 -48.28 -13.91
CA ALA A 330 -3.34 -49.27 -14.42
C ALA A 330 -2.82 -50.19 -13.29
N ALA A 331 -2.45 -49.62 -12.13
CA ALA A 331 -2.03 -50.40 -10.96
C ALA A 331 -3.12 -51.34 -10.43
N ILE A 332 -4.39 -50.94 -10.55
CA ILE A 332 -5.54 -51.81 -10.23
C ILE A 332 -5.64 -52.97 -11.22
N GLY A 333 -5.43 -52.71 -12.52
CA GLY A 333 -5.38 -53.74 -13.57
C GLY A 333 -4.27 -54.77 -13.35
N GLU A 334 -3.18 -54.39 -12.68
CA GLU A 334 -2.08 -55.26 -12.26
C GLU A 334 -2.38 -56.05 -10.97
N GLY A 335 -3.59 -55.92 -10.40
CA GLY A 335 -4.01 -56.65 -9.20
C GLY A 335 -3.58 -56.01 -7.87
N ARG A 336 -3.07 -54.77 -7.87
CA ARG A 336 -2.67 -54.05 -6.64
C ARG A 336 -3.86 -53.41 -5.93
N VAL A 337 -4.78 -54.25 -5.44
CA VAL A 337 -6.08 -53.85 -4.90
C VAL A 337 -6.26 -54.31 -3.46
N ALA A 338 -6.79 -53.41 -2.61
CA ALA A 338 -7.30 -53.74 -1.28
C ALA A 338 -8.76 -53.29 -1.17
N THR A 339 -9.66 -54.21 -0.84
CA THR A 339 -11.08 -53.90 -0.63
C THR A 339 -11.30 -53.27 0.74
N ALA A 340 -12.03 -52.16 0.79
CA ALA A 340 -12.32 -51.42 2.01
C ALA A 340 -13.78 -50.94 2.07
N THR A 341 -14.34 -50.89 3.28
CA THR A 341 -15.68 -50.33 3.52
C THR A 341 -15.69 -48.80 3.41
N ALA A 342 -16.85 -48.19 3.09
CA ALA A 342 -16.98 -46.74 2.83
C ALA A 342 -16.62 -45.80 4.01
N GLY A 343 -16.38 -46.36 5.20
CA GLY A 343 -15.89 -45.63 6.38
C GLY A 343 -14.37 -45.41 6.40
N VAL A 344 -13.60 -46.17 5.60
CA VAL A 344 -12.14 -46.07 5.57
C VAL A 344 -11.72 -44.70 5.00
N GLY A 345 -10.96 -43.95 5.79
CA GLY A 345 -10.56 -42.58 5.48
C GLY A 345 -11.50 -41.47 6.00
N ARG A 346 -12.63 -41.81 6.66
CA ARG A 346 -13.46 -40.86 7.42
C ARG A 346 -12.86 -40.62 8.81
N GLY A 347 -11.78 -39.87 8.84
CA GLY A 347 -11.11 -39.39 10.04
C GLY A 347 -10.08 -38.33 9.66
N LYS A 348 -9.86 -37.36 10.55
CA LYS A 348 -8.60 -36.61 10.54
C LYS A 348 -7.52 -37.62 10.94
N GLY A 349 -6.45 -37.74 10.16
CA GLY A 349 -5.35 -38.68 10.45
C GLY A 349 -4.83 -38.51 11.89
N SER A 350 -4.12 -39.53 12.40
CA SER A 350 -3.59 -39.55 13.76
C SER A 350 -2.86 -38.26 14.07
N ALA A 351 -3.43 -37.47 14.99
CA ALA A 351 -2.85 -36.22 15.44
C ALA A 351 -1.55 -36.55 16.19
N ALA A 352 -0.41 -36.18 15.61
CA ALA A 352 0.82 -35.99 16.35
C ALA A 352 0.62 -34.88 17.41
N PRO A 353 1.40 -34.88 18.51
CA PRO A 353 1.03 -34.20 19.74
C PRO A 353 0.93 -32.67 19.58
N SER A 354 -0.21 -32.16 20.03
CA SER A 354 -0.55 -30.74 20.05
C SER A 354 0.15 -30.00 21.19
N TYR A 355 0.53 -28.73 20.98
CA TYR A 355 0.77 -27.82 22.11
C TYR A 355 -0.51 -27.71 22.95
N ILE A 356 -0.33 -27.91 24.24
CA ILE A 356 -1.34 -27.81 25.27
C ILE A 356 -0.85 -26.66 26.17
N ALA A 357 -1.47 -25.49 26.08
CA ALA A 357 -1.31 -24.48 27.12
C ALA A 357 -1.57 -25.11 28.50
N PRO A 358 -1.01 -24.59 29.60
CA PRO A 358 -1.26 -25.12 30.93
C PRO A 358 -2.75 -25.37 31.13
N GLY A 359 -3.10 -26.56 31.60
CA GLY A 359 -4.48 -26.92 31.79
C GLY A 359 -5.33 -27.17 30.53
N THR A 360 -4.80 -27.26 29.31
CA THR A 360 -5.61 -27.46 28.08
C THR A 360 -5.67 -28.88 27.53
N GLY A 361 -5.01 -29.84 28.20
CA GLY A 361 -4.90 -31.23 27.78
C GLY A 361 -6.07 -32.09 28.25
N PRO A 362 -6.33 -33.24 27.60
CA PRO A 362 -7.17 -34.28 28.20
C PRO A 362 -6.53 -34.74 29.53
N GLY A 363 -7.30 -34.71 30.64
CA GLY A 363 -6.83 -35.17 31.95
C GLY A 363 -6.29 -34.09 32.90
N VAL A 364 -6.46 -32.80 32.60
CA VAL A 364 -6.07 -31.70 33.50
C VAL A 364 -6.86 -31.73 34.81
N THR A 365 -6.15 -31.69 35.94
CA THR A 365 -6.76 -31.70 37.26
C THR A 365 -7.24 -30.31 37.67
N GLN A 366 -8.18 -30.25 38.62
CA GLN A 366 -8.64 -28.96 39.16
C GLN A 366 -7.50 -28.21 39.85
N GLU A 367 -6.61 -28.93 40.51
CA GLU A 367 -5.44 -28.39 41.22
C GLU A 367 -4.46 -27.69 40.26
N GLN A 368 -4.15 -28.33 39.12
CA GLN A 368 -3.33 -27.71 38.07
C GLN A 368 -3.95 -26.40 37.56
N LEU A 369 -5.27 -26.37 37.36
CA LEU A 369 -5.97 -25.15 36.94
C LEU A 369 -5.94 -24.05 38.02
N ASP A 370 -5.93 -24.42 39.30
CA ASP A 370 -5.83 -23.46 40.41
C ASP A 370 -4.40 -22.89 40.49
N ASP A 371 -3.39 -23.73 40.32
CA ASP A 371 -1.99 -23.30 40.29
C ASP A 371 -1.66 -22.39 39.12
N ASP A 372 -2.26 -22.62 37.95
CA ASP A 372 -2.12 -21.71 36.81
C ASP A 372 -2.65 -20.31 37.11
N VAL A 373 -3.79 -20.22 37.81
CA VAL A 373 -4.35 -18.93 38.26
C VAL A 373 -3.42 -18.26 39.27
N ARG A 374 -2.90 -19.01 40.25
CA ARG A 374 -1.96 -18.47 41.25
C ARG A 374 -0.66 -18.01 40.61
N ARG A 375 -0.11 -18.79 39.69
CA ARG A 375 1.13 -18.47 38.96
C ARG A 375 0.94 -17.23 38.10
N TRP A 376 -0.20 -17.10 37.42
CA TRP A 376 -0.54 -15.90 36.66
C TRP A 376 -0.65 -14.66 37.55
N LEU A 377 -1.25 -14.77 38.74
CA LEU A 377 -1.37 -13.67 39.70
C LEU A 377 -0.09 -13.38 40.49
N ALA A 378 0.88 -14.31 40.54
CA ALA A 378 2.12 -14.16 41.29
C ALA A 378 3.01 -13.04 40.74
N ASP A 379 2.90 -12.73 39.44
CA ASP A 379 3.50 -11.54 38.85
C ASP A 379 2.74 -10.29 39.32
N PRO A 380 3.37 -9.36 40.08
CA PRO A 380 2.72 -8.15 40.58
C PRO A 380 2.17 -7.24 39.48
N SER A 381 2.75 -7.29 38.27
CA SER A 381 2.37 -6.45 37.13
C SER A 381 1.12 -6.95 36.38
N THR A 382 0.67 -8.17 36.67
CA THR A 382 -0.51 -8.75 36.00
C THR A 382 -1.79 -8.00 36.43
N LEU A 383 -2.56 -7.49 35.47
CA LEU A 383 -3.85 -6.85 35.73
C LEU A 383 -5.01 -7.77 35.30
N VAL A 384 -6.05 -7.81 36.11
CA VAL A 384 -7.27 -8.58 35.83
C VAL A 384 -8.20 -7.72 34.96
N PRO A 385 -8.58 -8.17 33.76
CA PRO A 385 -9.49 -7.40 32.91
C PRO A 385 -10.89 -7.35 33.52
N VAL A 386 -11.46 -6.15 33.64
CA VAL A 386 -12.80 -5.92 34.18
C VAL A 386 -13.67 -5.13 33.21
N HIS A 387 -14.99 -5.26 33.30
CA HIS A 387 -15.91 -4.46 32.50
C HIS A 387 -15.77 -2.96 32.85
N ALA A 388 -15.58 -2.12 31.83
CA ALA A 388 -15.51 -0.67 31.99
C ALA A 388 -16.90 -0.01 32.16
N THR A 389 -17.93 -0.60 31.55
CA THR A 389 -19.32 -0.15 31.62
C THR A 389 -20.26 -1.31 31.89
N ASP A 390 -21.49 -1.00 32.28
CA ASP A 390 -22.54 -1.98 32.58
C ASP A 390 -23.16 -2.63 31.33
N ASP A 391 -22.79 -2.19 30.12
CA ASP A 391 -23.41 -2.63 28.85
C ASP A 391 -23.14 -4.10 28.50
N HIS A 392 -22.02 -4.64 29.00
CA HIS A 392 -21.54 -5.98 28.63
C HIS A 392 -21.29 -6.90 29.84
N GLY A 393 -21.52 -6.39 31.04
CA GLY A 393 -21.27 -7.03 32.34
C GLY A 393 -21.15 -5.96 33.41
N LYS A 394 -21.21 -6.31 34.69
CA LYS A 394 -21.17 -5.31 35.76
C LYS A 394 -19.81 -4.61 35.80
N THR A 395 -19.79 -3.28 35.83
CA THR A 395 -18.58 -2.46 35.93
C THR A 395 -17.70 -2.94 37.08
N GLY A 396 -16.40 -3.12 36.81
CA GLY A 396 -15.43 -3.65 37.78
C GLY A 396 -15.46 -5.18 37.97
N GLU A 397 -16.39 -5.91 37.33
CA GLU A 397 -16.38 -7.37 37.36
C GLU A 397 -15.38 -7.95 36.35
N PRO A 398 -14.60 -9.00 36.71
CA PRO A 398 -13.69 -9.64 35.78
C PRO A 398 -14.36 -10.19 34.52
N ILE A 399 -13.75 -9.92 33.36
CA ILE A 399 -14.15 -10.48 32.08
C ILE A 399 -13.62 -11.92 32.00
N TRP A 400 -14.39 -12.88 32.51
CA TRP A 400 -13.96 -14.29 32.70
C TRP A 400 -13.42 -14.97 31.44
N ALA A 401 -14.01 -14.67 30.28
CA ALA A 401 -13.57 -15.23 29.00
C ALA A 401 -12.19 -14.70 28.58
N MET A 402 -11.87 -13.46 28.95
CA MET A 402 -10.60 -12.82 28.64
C MET A 402 -9.52 -13.27 29.62
N ALA A 403 -9.82 -13.28 30.91
CA ALA A 403 -8.94 -13.86 31.93
C ALA A 403 -8.58 -15.32 31.62
N ALA A 404 -9.56 -16.14 31.24
CA ALA A 404 -9.33 -17.53 30.84
C ALA A 404 -8.37 -17.66 29.65
N ARG A 405 -8.42 -16.70 28.71
CA ARG A 405 -7.57 -16.70 27.53
C ARG A 405 -6.17 -16.20 27.82
N MET A 406 -6.00 -15.30 28.78
CA MET A 406 -4.69 -14.85 29.26
C MET A 406 -3.98 -15.95 30.06
N ILE A 407 -4.71 -16.72 30.87
CA ILE A 407 -4.14 -17.78 31.70
C ILE A 407 -3.87 -19.06 30.88
N TRP A 408 -4.81 -19.45 30.00
CA TRP A 408 -4.79 -20.75 29.33
C TRP A 408 -4.80 -20.69 27.80
N GLY A 409 -4.64 -19.51 27.21
CA GLY A 409 -4.62 -19.33 25.76
C GLY A 409 -5.98 -19.51 25.06
N PRO A 410 -6.01 -19.45 23.71
CA PRO A 410 -7.23 -19.69 22.94
C PRO A 410 -7.69 -21.15 23.01
N PRO A 411 -9.00 -21.43 22.93
CA PRO A 411 -9.51 -22.79 22.84
C PRO A 411 -9.05 -23.47 21.53
N PRO A 412 -8.94 -24.81 21.49
CA PRO A 412 -8.45 -25.54 20.33
C PRO A 412 -9.37 -25.31 19.11
N PRO A 413 -8.86 -25.46 17.87
CA PRO A 413 -9.69 -25.36 16.67
C PRO A 413 -10.91 -26.29 16.74
N GLY A 414 -12.12 -25.75 16.56
CA GLY A 414 -13.38 -26.49 16.64
C GLY A 414 -13.98 -26.61 18.05
N ALA A 415 -13.27 -26.19 19.11
CA ALA A 415 -13.85 -26.11 20.44
C ALA A 415 -14.64 -24.80 20.62
N HIS A 416 -15.71 -24.85 21.42
CA HIS A 416 -16.55 -23.69 21.69
C HIS A 416 -15.73 -22.53 22.30
N ARG A 417 -15.92 -21.30 21.79
CA ARG A 417 -15.15 -20.10 22.20
C ARG A 417 -15.16 -19.80 23.70
N LYS A 418 -16.20 -20.24 24.43
CA LYS A 418 -16.35 -20.10 25.89
C LYS A 418 -15.84 -21.30 26.70
N ARG A 419 -15.17 -22.30 26.08
CA ARG A 419 -14.77 -23.55 26.74
C ARG A 419 -13.97 -23.30 28.03
N TYR A 420 -12.96 -22.42 27.98
CA TYR A 420 -12.12 -22.13 29.15
C TYR A 420 -12.76 -21.14 30.13
N ALA A 421 -13.67 -20.28 29.67
CA ALA A 421 -14.45 -19.41 30.56
C ALA A 421 -15.26 -20.23 31.57
N LYS A 422 -15.72 -21.44 31.22
CA LYS A 422 -16.41 -22.36 32.14
C LYS A 422 -15.54 -22.84 33.32
N ARG A 423 -14.22 -22.63 33.29
CA ARG A 423 -13.34 -22.91 34.45
C ARG A 423 -13.54 -21.92 35.59
N PHE A 424 -14.20 -20.80 35.31
CA PHE A 424 -14.69 -19.80 36.26
C PHE A 424 -16.21 -19.89 36.45
N ASP A 425 -16.81 -21.08 36.33
CA ASP A 425 -18.24 -21.23 36.59
C ASP A 425 -18.52 -21.18 38.11
N PRO A 426 -19.31 -20.21 38.60
CA PRO A 426 -19.60 -20.06 40.02
C PRO A 426 -20.42 -21.23 40.60
N ARG A 427 -21.07 -22.04 39.76
CA ARG A 427 -21.85 -23.21 40.20
C ARG A 427 -20.97 -24.35 40.70
N HIS A 428 -19.66 -24.30 40.43
CA HIS A 428 -18.69 -25.29 40.90
C HIS A 428 -17.80 -24.68 41.99
N ARG A 429 -17.58 -25.41 43.09
CA ARG A 429 -16.78 -24.94 44.23
C ARG A 429 -15.36 -24.50 43.83
N THR A 430 -14.73 -25.23 42.90
CA THR A 430 -13.39 -24.92 42.37
C THR A 430 -13.41 -23.70 41.44
N GLY A 431 -14.42 -23.58 40.58
CA GLY A 431 -14.61 -22.39 39.73
C GLY A 431 -14.84 -21.12 40.55
N ALA A 432 -15.69 -21.19 41.58
CA ALA A 432 -15.91 -20.10 42.53
C ALA A 432 -14.64 -19.72 43.31
N ALA A 433 -13.77 -20.68 43.63
CA ALA A 433 -12.49 -20.43 44.28
C ALA A 433 -11.55 -19.63 43.37
N ARG A 434 -11.44 -20.01 42.08
CA ARG A 434 -10.65 -19.26 41.09
C ARG A 434 -11.19 -17.84 40.88
N MET A 435 -12.52 -17.68 40.81
CA MET A 435 -13.15 -16.34 40.69
C MET A 435 -12.81 -15.44 41.87
N ARG A 436 -12.74 -15.99 43.10
CA ARG A 436 -12.35 -15.24 44.29
C ARG A 436 -10.93 -14.69 44.18
N LEU A 437 -9.97 -15.47 43.69
CA LEU A 437 -8.58 -15.03 43.52
C LEU A 437 -8.51 -13.80 42.59
N LEU A 438 -9.22 -13.86 41.46
CA LEU A 438 -9.26 -12.73 40.52
C LEU A 438 -9.97 -11.52 41.12
N ARG A 439 -11.10 -11.71 41.82
CA ARG A 439 -11.81 -10.61 42.49
C ARG A 439 -10.98 -9.97 43.61
N GLN A 440 -10.18 -10.76 44.34
CA GLN A 440 -9.25 -10.24 45.34
C GLN A 440 -8.14 -9.39 44.70
N ALA A 441 -7.58 -9.84 43.58
CA ALA A 441 -6.61 -9.05 42.82
C ALA A 441 -7.21 -7.72 42.33
N VAL A 442 -8.44 -7.74 41.79
CA VAL A 442 -9.17 -6.51 41.42
C VAL A 442 -9.38 -5.59 42.62
N ALA A 443 -9.83 -6.13 43.75
CA ALA A 443 -10.04 -5.36 44.99
C ALA A 443 -8.73 -4.76 45.54
N ALA A 444 -7.59 -5.40 45.26
CA ALA A 444 -6.25 -4.89 45.56
C ALA A 444 -5.73 -3.86 44.52
N GLY A 445 -6.61 -3.32 43.66
CA GLY A 445 -6.27 -2.31 42.67
C GLY A 445 -5.71 -2.85 41.36
N ARG A 446 -5.67 -4.18 41.17
CA ARG A 446 -5.15 -4.81 39.94
C ARG A 446 -6.23 -5.00 38.87
N GLY A 447 -7.30 -4.20 38.89
CA GLY A 447 -8.36 -4.24 37.89
C GLY A 447 -8.04 -3.32 36.72
N LEU A 448 -8.18 -3.82 35.49
CA LEU A 448 -8.02 -3.03 34.27
C LEU A 448 -9.36 -2.91 33.54
N PRO A 449 -9.99 -1.72 33.52
CA PRO A 449 -11.23 -1.50 32.77
C PRO A 449 -11.03 -1.71 31.27
N VAL A 450 -11.90 -2.51 30.64
CA VAL A 450 -11.88 -2.77 29.20
C VAL A 450 -13.26 -2.51 28.63
N ASP A 451 -13.32 -1.62 27.64
CA ASP A 451 -14.52 -1.35 26.85
C ASP A 451 -14.64 -2.39 25.72
N LEU A 452 -15.71 -3.19 25.76
CA LEU A 452 -15.99 -4.25 24.78
C LEU A 452 -16.80 -3.75 23.58
N GLY A 453 -17.28 -2.50 23.57
CA GLY A 453 -18.09 -1.91 22.50
C GLY A 453 -17.38 -1.84 21.14
N VAL A 454 -16.05 -1.99 21.11
CA VAL A 454 -15.21 -1.83 19.91
C VAL A 454 -15.01 -3.16 19.13
N GLY A 455 -15.65 -4.27 19.53
CA GLY A 455 -15.62 -5.53 18.76
C GLY A 455 -14.25 -6.24 18.68
N VAL A 456 -13.26 -5.79 19.46
CA VAL A 456 -11.84 -6.16 19.35
C VAL A 456 -11.37 -7.27 20.30
N GLY A 457 -12.19 -7.66 21.28
CA GLY A 457 -11.87 -8.76 22.21
C GLY A 457 -10.53 -8.57 22.93
N TRP A 458 -9.76 -9.65 23.11
CA TRP A 458 -8.47 -9.64 23.83
C TRP A 458 -7.39 -8.72 23.24
N ARG A 459 -7.54 -8.27 21.99
CA ARG A 459 -6.59 -7.34 21.34
C ARG A 459 -6.67 -5.91 21.88
N ALA A 460 -7.70 -5.61 22.66
CA ALA A 460 -7.85 -4.34 23.38
C ALA A 460 -7.07 -4.31 24.70
N TYR A 461 -6.45 -5.42 25.14
CA TYR A 461 -5.71 -5.44 26.41
C TYR A 461 -4.33 -4.80 26.23
N PRO A 462 -4.01 -3.73 26.97
CA PRO A 462 -2.75 -3.02 26.84
C PRO A 462 -1.60 -3.70 27.60
N LEU A 463 -0.47 -3.83 26.93
CA LEU A 463 0.83 -4.14 27.51
C LEU A 463 1.25 -2.97 28.41
N GLN A 464 1.63 -3.24 29.65
CA GLN A 464 2.22 -2.22 30.53
C GLN A 464 3.65 -1.94 30.07
N CYS A 465 3.99 -0.65 29.96
CA CYS A 465 5.26 -0.18 29.38
C CYS A 465 5.95 0.84 30.32
N PRO A 466 6.21 0.50 31.60
CA PRO A 466 6.89 1.41 32.53
C PRO A 466 8.33 1.72 32.09
N ASP A 467 8.88 0.90 31.20
CA ASP A 467 10.21 0.97 30.62
C ASP A 467 10.23 1.68 29.25
N ALA A 468 9.15 2.32 28.85
CA ALA A 468 9.13 3.20 27.67
C ALA A 468 10.04 4.41 27.90
N ALA A 469 10.56 5.00 26.83
CA ALA A 469 11.42 6.17 26.89
C ALA A 469 10.79 7.28 27.73
N HIS A 470 11.58 7.82 28.65
CA HIS A 470 11.16 8.87 29.55
C HIS A 470 11.29 10.24 28.90
N ILE A 471 10.23 11.03 28.95
CA ILE A 471 10.22 12.39 28.43
C ILE A 471 10.21 13.38 29.58
N HIS A 472 11.16 14.31 29.54
CA HIS A 472 11.24 15.44 30.43
C HIS A 472 10.16 16.47 30.06
N ARG A 473 9.36 16.86 31.05
CA ARG A 473 8.34 17.90 30.92
C ARG A 473 8.93 19.25 31.29
N GLU A 474 8.29 20.32 30.83
CA GLU A 474 8.65 21.70 31.17
C GLU A 474 8.57 21.97 32.69
N ASP A 475 7.73 21.21 33.41
CA ASP A 475 7.61 21.26 34.87
C ASP A 475 8.74 20.54 35.63
N GLY A 476 9.75 20.01 34.93
CA GLY A 476 10.90 19.29 35.50
C GLY A 476 10.63 17.83 35.85
N THR A 477 9.40 17.33 35.67
CA THR A 477 9.07 15.92 35.88
C THR A 477 9.44 15.05 34.68
N SER A 478 9.64 13.76 34.91
CA SER A 478 9.94 12.78 33.87
C SER A 478 8.98 11.60 33.98
N ALA A 479 8.38 11.21 32.86
CA ALA A 479 7.47 10.08 32.78
C ALA A 479 7.65 9.34 31.45
N PRO A 480 7.34 8.03 31.39
CA PRO A 480 7.32 7.32 30.13
C PRO A 480 6.35 8.01 29.16
N TRP A 481 6.73 8.12 27.89
CA TRP A 481 5.86 8.72 26.86
C TRP A 481 4.55 7.94 26.68
N ARG A 482 4.59 6.63 26.97
CA ARG A 482 3.42 5.76 27.06
C ARG A 482 3.55 4.81 28.25
N ALA A 483 2.58 4.84 29.17
CA ALA A 483 2.56 3.92 30.30
C ALA A 483 2.02 2.53 29.94
N GLN A 484 1.21 2.44 28.87
CA GLN A 484 0.64 1.18 28.38
C GLN A 484 0.30 1.27 26.88
N ILE A 485 0.22 0.14 26.18
CA ILE A 485 -0.16 0.08 24.77
C ILE A 485 -0.88 -1.21 24.38
N SER A 486 -2.05 -1.09 23.76
CA SER A 486 -2.78 -2.22 23.16
C SER A 486 -2.29 -2.54 21.74
N ALA A 487 -2.64 -3.72 21.22
CA ALA A 487 -2.28 -4.10 19.85
C ALA A 487 -2.92 -3.20 18.78
N ILE A 488 -4.03 -2.53 19.11
CA ILE A 488 -4.72 -1.58 18.23
C ILE A 488 -3.95 -0.27 18.19
N GLU A 489 -3.63 0.27 19.36
CA GLU A 489 -2.83 1.48 19.50
C GLU A 489 -1.45 1.29 18.87
N LEU A 490 -0.83 0.12 19.03
CA LEU A 490 0.42 -0.19 18.34
C LEU A 490 0.29 -0.15 16.82
N THR A 491 -0.86 -0.54 16.25
CA THR A 491 -1.07 -0.42 14.80
C THR A 491 -1.08 1.05 14.38
N PHE A 492 -1.65 1.93 15.22
CA PHE A 492 -1.60 3.37 15.04
C PHE A 492 -0.17 3.92 15.19
N GLU A 493 0.59 3.50 16.22
CA GLU A 493 1.97 3.96 16.42
C GLU A 493 2.91 3.51 15.29
N LEU A 494 2.72 2.31 14.73
CA LEU A 494 3.45 1.84 13.55
C LEU A 494 3.15 2.71 12.31
N HIS A 495 1.91 3.21 12.19
CA HIS A 495 1.54 4.16 11.12
C HIS A 495 2.15 5.54 11.38
N MET A 496 2.11 6.01 12.62
CA MET A 496 2.79 7.24 13.01
C MET A 496 4.28 7.19 12.69
N LEU A 497 4.93 6.06 12.98
CA LEU A 497 6.35 5.88 12.71
C LEU A 497 6.66 5.94 11.21
N ARG A 498 5.89 5.25 10.36
CA ARG A 498 6.04 5.36 8.89
C ARG A 498 5.84 6.79 8.40
N ALA A 499 4.80 7.46 8.88
CA ALA A 499 4.46 8.82 8.46
C ALA A 499 5.54 9.82 8.91
N ALA A 500 6.06 9.67 10.14
CA ALA A 500 7.18 10.44 10.67
C ALA A 500 8.44 10.28 9.81
N VAL A 501 8.84 9.04 9.50
CA VAL A 501 9.98 8.79 8.61
C VAL A 501 9.77 9.43 7.25
N TYR A 502 8.59 9.28 6.65
CA TYR A 502 8.30 9.89 5.35
C TYR A 502 8.43 11.42 5.40
N VAL A 503 7.82 12.08 6.39
CA VAL A 503 7.92 13.54 6.60
C VAL A 503 9.37 13.97 6.75
N PHE A 504 10.14 13.30 7.61
CA PHE A 504 11.52 13.67 7.92
C PHE A 504 12.45 13.48 6.71
N VAL A 505 12.36 12.34 6.03
CA VAL A 505 13.15 12.05 4.82
C VAL A 505 12.77 13.01 3.69
N ALA A 506 11.49 13.24 3.43
CA ALA A 506 11.05 14.17 2.39
C ALA A 506 11.49 15.62 2.68
N ALA A 507 11.49 16.03 3.96
CA ALA A 507 11.94 17.34 4.41
C ALA A 507 13.44 17.57 4.19
N LEU A 508 14.29 16.61 4.57
CA LEU A 508 15.73 16.84 4.67
C LEU A 508 16.54 16.29 3.48
N SER A 509 15.99 15.39 2.67
CA SER A 509 16.70 14.83 1.51
C SER A 509 16.65 15.70 0.26
N LEU A 510 15.74 16.69 0.22
CA LEU A 510 15.39 17.47 -0.99
C LEU A 510 14.90 16.61 -2.16
N MET A 511 14.55 15.35 -1.96
CA MET A 511 14.03 14.45 -3.00
C MET A 511 12.57 14.82 -3.37
N ARG A 512 12.13 14.44 -4.57
CA ARG A 512 10.69 14.49 -4.93
C ARG A 512 9.96 13.31 -4.28
N ASP A 513 8.65 13.43 -4.07
CA ASP A 513 7.78 12.33 -3.63
C ASP A 513 8.07 11.01 -4.37
N SER A 514 8.07 11.04 -5.71
CA SER A 514 8.35 9.86 -6.53
C SER A 514 9.76 9.30 -6.33
N GLU A 515 10.73 10.12 -5.95
CA GLU A 515 12.12 9.68 -5.69
C GLU A 515 12.23 9.08 -4.27
N VAL A 516 11.53 9.65 -3.27
CA VAL A 516 11.47 9.11 -1.90
C VAL A 516 10.80 7.73 -1.90
N GLN A 517 9.68 7.58 -2.60
CA GLN A 517 8.94 6.32 -2.63
C GLN A 517 9.65 5.19 -3.41
N GLU A 518 10.66 5.52 -4.22
CA GLU A 518 11.51 4.57 -4.96
C GLU A 518 12.73 4.11 -4.14
N ILE A 519 12.90 4.62 -2.92
CA ILE A 519 13.99 4.18 -2.04
C ILE A 519 13.80 2.69 -1.72
N GLN A 520 14.86 1.92 -1.98
CA GLN A 520 14.93 0.49 -1.75
C GLN A 520 15.74 0.17 -0.48
N ARG A 521 15.74 -1.09 -0.07
CA ARG A 521 16.64 -1.63 0.96
C ARG A 521 18.09 -1.36 0.59
N ASP A 522 18.93 -1.20 1.60
CA ASP A 522 20.36 -0.89 1.44
C ASP A 522 20.63 0.38 0.59
N ALA A 523 19.71 1.35 0.60
CA ALA A 523 19.83 2.57 -0.20
C ALA A 523 20.86 3.57 0.36
N VAL A 524 21.24 3.49 1.63
CA VAL A 524 22.24 4.38 2.21
C VAL A 524 23.64 3.88 1.86
N ARG A 525 24.40 4.69 1.12
CA ARG A 525 25.78 4.40 0.73
C ARG A 525 26.71 5.55 1.04
N THR A 526 27.99 5.27 1.19
CA THR A 526 29.03 6.31 1.16
C THR A 526 29.28 6.73 -0.28
N TYR A 527 29.09 8.01 -0.59
CA TYR A 527 29.36 8.58 -1.91
C TYR A 527 30.15 9.88 -1.76
N PHE A 528 31.37 9.90 -2.33
CA PHE A 528 32.37 10.94 -2.09
C PHE A 528 32.64 11.21 -0.59
N GLY A 529 32.73 10.15 0.22
CA GLY A 529 33.09 10.25 1.63
C GLY A 529 31.96 10.73 2.57
N SER A 530 30.75 10.93 2.06
CA SER A 530 29.58 11.32 2.86
C SER A 530 28.41 10.36 2.63
N PRO A 531 27.50 10.19 3.60
CA PRO A 531 26.34 9.33 3.41
C PRO A 531 25.39 9.93 2.37
N ALA A 532 24.87 9.07 1.49
CA ALA A 532 23.95 9.43 0.43
C ALA A 532 22.89 8.34 0.23
N ILE A 533 21.68 8.76 -0.12
CA ILE A 533 20.59 7.88 -0.54
C ILE A 533 20.74 7.58 -2.02
N VAL A 534 20.66 6.31 -2.38
CA VAL A 534 20.55 5.81 -3.74
C VAL A 534 19.07 5.61 -4.08
N SER A 535 18.59 6.26 -5.14
CA SER A 535 17.21 6.10 -5.63
C SER A 535 17.09 6.41 -7.12
N ARG A 536 15.93 6.12 -7.72
CA ARG A 536 15.67 6.32 -9.15
C ARG A 536 14.97 7.65 -9.44
N LYS A 537 15.46 8.39 -10.44
CA LYS A 537 14.82 9.62 -10.91
C LYS A 537 13.71 9.29 -11.91
N THR A 538 12.47 9.59 -11.55
CA THR A 538 11.30 9.24 -12.40
C THR A 538 10.86 10.37 -13.33
N LYS A 539 11.04 11.64 -12.96
CA LYS A 539 10.45 12.78 -13.68
C LYS A 539 11.32 13.27 -14.85
N MET A 540 10.72 13.34 -16.05
CA MET A 540 11.29 13.88 -17.30
C MET A 540 12.53 13.13 -17.81
N ASP A 541 12.72 11.88 -17.40
CA ASP A 541 13.89 11.08 -17.76
C ASP A 541 13.48 9.64 -18.07
N PRO A 542 13.25 9.29 -19.35
CA PRO A 542 12.79 7.96 -19.73
C PRO A 542 13.72 6.82 -19.29
N ALA A 543 15.01 7.10 -19.04
CA ALA A 543 16.01 6.13 -18.62
C ALA A 543 15.94 5.77 -17.12
N ARG A 544 15.16 6.52 -16.32
CA ARG A 544 15.01 6.35 -14.87
C ARG A 544 16.32 6.05 -14.12
N PRO A 545 17.37 6.87 -14.30
CA PRO A 545 18.70 6.55 -13.77
C PRO A 545 18.72 6.48 -12.25
N GLU A 546 19.57 5.60 -11.74
CA GLU A 546 19.95 5.56 -10.33
C GLU A 546 20.87 6.75 -10.02
N LEU A 547 20.51 7.54 -9.01
CA LEU A 547 21.22 8.75 -8.60
C LEU A 547 21.43 8.78 -7.07
N HIS A 548 22.31 9.67 -6.63
CA HIS A 548 22.70 9.80 -5.22
C HIS A 548 22.21 11.14 -4.63
N TRP A 549 21.66 11.14 -3.43
CA TRP A 549 21.28 12.34 -2.67
C TRP A 549 22.03 12.37 -1.34
N TRP A 550 22.91 13.36 -1.14
CA TRP A 550 23.65 13.48 0.11
C TRP A 550 22.71 13.79 1.27
N ILE A 551 22.97 13.18 2.42
CA ILE A 551 22.14 13.27 3.60
C ILE A 551 22.98 13.45 4.86
N ILE A 552 22.31 13.78 5.96
CA ILE A 552 22.88 13.76 7.30
C ILE A 552 22.57 12.43 8.00
N GLU A 553 23.33 12.12 9.04
CA GLU A 553 23.17 10.88 9.82
C GLU A 553 21.75 10.66 10.37
N PRO A 554 21.02 11.68 10.88
CA PRO A 554 19.60 11.53 11.25
C PRO A 554 18.70 10.98 10.14
N VAL A 555 18.95 11.32 8.88
CA VAL A 555 18.16 10.80 7.75
C VAL A 555 18.54 9.34 7.48
N ALA A 556 19.80 8.95 7.68
CA ALA A 556 20.22 7.55 7.58
C ALA A 556 19.57 6.70 8.67
N GLU A 557 19.47 7.21 9.90
CA GLU A 557 18.74 6.56 10.99
C GLU A 557 17.25 6.39 10.66
N ALA A 558 16.60 7.44 10.15
CA ALA A 558 15.21 7.37 9.71
C ALA A 558 15.01 6.28 8.64
N LEU A 559 15.96 6.13 7.72
CA LEU A 559 15.91 5.08 6.70
C LEU A 559 16.10 3.68 7.28
N ALA A 560 16.97 3.50 8.28
CA ALA A 560 17.10 2.24 8.98
C ALA A 560 15.80 1.84 9.71
N VAL A 561 15.12 2.81 10.33
CA VAL A 561 13.82 2.60 10.98
C VAL A 561 12.75 2.14 9.99
N ILE A 562 12.56 2.82 8.85
CA ILE A 562 11.56 2.38 7.86
C ILE A 562 11.96 1.06 7.19
N GLU A 563 13.26 0.76 7.09
CA GLU A 563 13.74 -0.51 6.58
C GLU A 563 13.39 -1.70 7.49
N GLU A 564 13.48 -1.51 8.81
CA GLU A 564 13.01 -2.48 9.81
C GLU A 564 11.48 -2.59 9.82
N LEU A 565 10.77 -1.49 9.56
CA LEU A 565 9.31 -1.47 9.51
C LEU A 565 8.74 -2.09 8.22
N SER A 566 9.46 -1.99 7.11
CA SER A 566 9.01 -2.49 5.81
C SER A 566 9.02 -4.02 5.76
N TRP A 567 7.96 -4.60 5.20
CA TRP A 567 7.85 -6.04 4.90
C TRP A 567 8.18 -6.36 3.45
N HIS A 568 8.34 -5.35 2.60
CA HIS A 568 8.55 -5.55 1.18
C HIS A 568 10.01 -5.96 0.92
N SER A 569 10.22 -6.83 -0.08
CA SER A 569 11.54 -7.38 -0.37
C SER A 569 12.53 -6.33 -0.85
N THR A 570 12.06 -5.36 -1.65
CA THR A 570 12.89 -4.28 -2.20
C THR A 570 12.59 -2.88 -1.67
N HIS A 571 11.34 -2.39 -1.66
CA HIS A 571 11.02 -0.99 -1.34
C HIS A 571 10.80 -0.73 0.15
N LEU A 572 11.12 0.48 0.61
CA LEU A 572 10.95 0.87 2.02
C LEU A 572 9.55 1.45 2.31
N PHE A 573 9.06 2.34 1.45
CA PHE A 573 7.76 3.00 1.63
C PHE A 573 6.63 2.15 1.06
N VAL A 574 6.03 1.31 1.89
CA VAL A 574 4.99 0.35 1.52
C VAL A 574 3.84 0.33 2.53
N ALA A 575 2.75 -0.38 2.20
CA ALA A 575 1.68 -0.68 3.16
C ALA A 575 2.21 -1.45 4.39
N LEU A 576 1.78 -1.05 5.60
CA LEU A 576 2.24 -1.64 6.88
C LEU A 576 1.73 -3.06 7.12
N ALA A 577 0.64 -3.45 6.47
CA ALA A 577 0.11 -4.80 6.62
C ALA A 577 0.73 -5.70 5.53
N PRO A 578 1.28 -6.87 5.88
CA PRO A 578 1.70 -7.84 4.88
C PRO A 578 0.48 -8.31 4.05
N PRO A 579 0.69 -8.75 2.81
CA PRO A 579 -0.40 -9.21 1.96
C PRO A 579 -1.08 -10.42 2.61
N THR A 580 -2.42 -10.46 2.55
CA THR A 580 -3.21 -11.56 3.11
C THR A 580 -3.93 -12.34 2.00
N GLY A 581 -3.99 -13.66 2.13
CA GLY A 581 -4.67 -14.53 1.16
C GLY A 581 -3.82 -14.89 -0.07
N LYS A 582 -4.38 -14.76 -1.28
CA LYS A 582 -3.73 -15.15 -2.55
C LYS A 582 -2.73 -14.10 -3.08
N GLN A 583 -2.60 -12.94 -2.42
CA GLN A 583 -1.63 -11.93 -2.82
C GLN A 583 -0.25 -12.30 -2.30
N THR A 584 0.73 -12.36 -3.19
CA THR A 584 2.10 -12.78 -2.87
C THR A 584 2.98 -11.61 -2.41
N HIS A 585 2.63 -10.36 -2.75
CA HIS A 585 3.38 -9.15 -2.38
C HIS A 585 2.43 -7.96 -2.15
N THR A 586 2.77 -7.07 -1.21
CA THR A 586 2.19 -5.71 -1.15
C THR A 586 2.78 -4.86 -2.27
N GLU A 587 1.99 -4.00 -2.88
CA GLU A 587 2.50 -3.06 -3.88
C GLU A 587 3.39 -1.99 -3.21
N PRO A 588 4.50 -1.59 -3.83
CA PRO A 588 5.30 -0.47 -3.33
C PRO A 588 4.52 0.84 -3.46
N GLY A 589 4.85 1.80 -2.59
CA GLY A 589 4.27 3.14 -2.55
C GLY A 589 3.27 3.39 -1.43
N ILE A 590 3.11 4.67 -1.08
CA ILE A 590 2.15 5.19 -0.11
C ILE A 590 1.47 6.46 -0.64
N GLN A 591 0.33 6.82 -0.06
CA GLN A 591 -0.31 8.10 -0.35
C GLN A 591 0.30 9.18 0.55
N SER A 592 1.33 9.85 0.08
CA SER A 592 2.11 10.79 0.89
C SER A 592 1.28 11.92 1.51
N GLU A 593 0.28 12.44 0.80
CA GLU A 593 -0.63 13.46 1.36
C GLU A 593 -1.40 12.94 2.58
N ALA A 594 -1.89 11.70 2.50
CA ALA A 594 -2.59 11.06 3.60
C ALA A 594 -1.66 10.79 4.79
N GLU A 595 -0.39 10.43 4.55
CA GLU A 595 0.60 10.25 5.62
C GLU A 595 0.92 11.56 6.33
N ILE A 596 1.11 12.65 5.57
CA ILE A 596 1.38 13.98 6.13
C ILE A 596 0.19 14.45 6.98
N ASP A 597 -1.02 14.39 6.42
CA ASP A 597 -2.25 14.81 7.10
C ASP A 597 -2.50 13.92 8.34
N PHE A 598 -2.29 12.61 8.23
CA PHE A 598 -2.38 11.68 9.36
C PHE A 598 -1.41 12.05 10.48
N PHE A 599 -0.14 12.27 10.16
CA PHE A 599 0.88 12.60 11.16
C PHE A 599 0.57 13.90 11.89
N ILE A 600 0.24 14.97 11.16
CA ILE A 600 -0.09 16.27 11.75
C ILE A 600 -1.33 16.16 12.66
N ASN A 601 -2.39 15.51 12.18
CA ASN A 601 -3.63 15.36 12.93
C ASN A 601 -3.43 14.49 14.18
N ALA A 602 -2.66 13.42 14.06
CA ALA A 602 -2.35 12.53 15.16
C ALA A 602 -1.53 13.23 16.24
N VAL A 603 -0.41 13.90 15.86
CA VAL A 603 0.38 14.72 16.80
C VAL A 603 -0.51 15.73 17.50
N ASN A 604 -1.39 16.43 16.79
CA ASN A 604 -2.26 17.43 17.41
C ASN A 604 -3.32 16.83 18.34
N THR A 605 -3.78 15.61 18.06
CA THR A 605 -4.72 14.88 18.91
C THR A 605 -4.02 14.34 20.17
N THR A 606 -2.77 13.90 20.03
CA THR A 606 -1.97 13.31 21.11
C THR A 606 -0.96 14.29 21.73
N ALA A 607 -0.99 15.58 21.40
CA ALA A 607 -0.01 16.58 21.88
C ALA A 607 -0.04 16.82 23.40
N HIS A 608 -1.06 16.31 24.09
CA HIS A 608 -1.09 16.28 25.55
C HIS A 608 -0.17 15.18 26.13
N GLN A 609 0.29 14.25 25.30
CA GLN A 609 1.28 13.25 25.68
C GLN A 609 2.67 13.91 25.80
N PRO A 610 3.51 13.48 26.75
CA PRO A 610 4.83 14.06 26.94
C PRO A 610 5.69 14.01 25.67
N GLY A 611 6.32 15.13 25.29
CA GLY A 611 7.37 15.16 24.25
C GLY A 611 6.97 15.58 22.85
N LEU A 612 5.68 15.88 22.61
CA LEU A 612 5.19 16.35 21.31
C LEU A 612 4.58 17.74 21.44
N ALA A 613 5.09 18.69 20.66
CA ALA A 613 4.49 20.02 20.54
C ALA A 613 3.33 19.97 19.55
N LYS A 614 2.28 20.76 19.79
CA LYS A 614 1.23 20.99 18.79
C LYS A 614 1.85 21.57 17.53
N ILE A 615 1.43 21.05 16.38
CA ILE A 615 1.78 21.55 15.06
C ILE A 615 0.67 22.50 14.63
N PRO A 616 0.93 23.80 14.46
CA PRO A 616 -0.08 24.75 13.98
C PRO A 616 -0.75 24.28 12.68
N PRO A 617 -2.05 24.55 12.50
CA PRO A 617 -2.76 24.12 11.29
C PRO A 617 -2.23 24.86 10.07
N ALA A 618 -1.63 24.12 9.14
CA ALA A 618 -1.21 24.64 7.85
C ALA A 618 -1.35 23.56 6.78
N HIS A 619 -1.58 23.99 5.54
CA HIS A 619 -1.57 23.07 4.40
C HIS A 619 -0.13 22.64 4.10
N VAL A 620 0.16 21.34 4.22
CA VAL A 620 1.49 20.79 3.97
C VAL A 620 1.40 19.70 2.91
N ARG A 621 2.21 19.80 1.85
CA ARG A 621 2.29 18.79 0.78
C ARG A 621 3.75 18.46 0.47
N SER A 622 3.98 17.25 -0.06
CA SER A 622 5.34 16.71 -0.26
C SER A 622 6.28 17.67 -1.01
N HIS A 623 5.77 18.34 -2.05
CA HIS A 623 6.56 19.28 -2.84
C HIS A 623 6.93 20.57 -2.09
N MET A 624 6.20 20.94 -1.04
CA MET A 624 6.52 22.08 -0.17
C MET A 624 7.75 21.80 0.70
N PHE A 625 7.95 20.55 1.16
CA PHE A 625 9.16 20.16 1.91
C PHE A 625 10.44 20.51 1.16
N ARG A 626 10.51 20.06 -0.09
CA ARG A 626 11.64 20.32 -0.98
C ARG A 626 11.84 21.82 -1.24
N LYS A 627 10.76 22.60 -1.34
CA LYS A 627 10.83 24.06 -1.52
C LYS A 627 11.37 24.75 -0.26
N THR A 628 10.80 24.44 0.91
CA THR A 628 11.23 25.01 2.21
C THR A 628 12.70 24.70 2.46
N MET A 629 13.12 23.44 2.34
CA MET A 629 14.52 23.06 2.57
C MET A 629 15.46 23.68 1.53
N SER A 630 15.01 23.91 0.29
CA SER A 630 15.81 24.63 -0.71
C SER A 630 16.02 26.10 -0.35
N GLN A 631 15.03 26.73 0.27
CA GLN A 631 15.16 28.11 0.77
C GLN A 631 16.09 28.18 1.98
N LEU A 632 16.02 27.22 2.89
CA LEU A 632 16.91 27.13 4.05
C LEU A 632 18.37 26.90 3.61
N ALA A 633 18.62 25.83 2.84
CA ALA A 633 19.96 25.47 2.39
C ALA A 633 20.59 26.51 1.44
N GLY A 634 19.77 27.22 0.66
CA GLY A 634 20.23 28.23 -0.28
C GLY A 634 20.79 29.50 0.37
N ARG A 635 20.69 29.64 1.70
CA ARG A 635 21.26 30.77 2.46
C ARG A 635 22.72 30.58 2.84
N GLU A 636 23.22 29.35 2.77
CA GLU A 636 24.62 29.07 3.08
C GLU A 636 25.52 29.59 1.95
N PRO A 637 26.65 30.25 2.28
CA PRO A 637 27.63 30.67 1.29
C PRO A 637 28.04 29.51 0.36
N ASP A 638 28.18 29.79 -0.93
CA ASP A 638 28.58 28.83 -1.97
C ASP A 638 27.66 27.59 -2.16
N SER A 639 26.48 27.59 -1.54
CA SER A 639 25.52 26.46 -1.60
C SER A 639 24.86 26.25 -2.97
N GLU A 640 24.99 27.17 -3.92
CA GLU A 640 24.23 27.15 -5.17
C GLU A 640 24.49 25.90 -6.03
N ILE A 641 25.77 25.52 -6.15
CA ILE A 641 26.20 24.33 -6.90
C ILE A 641 25.80 23.07 -6.14
N ALA A 642 26.04 23.02 -4.83
CA ALA A 642 25.68 21.89 -3.98
C ALA A 642 24.16 21.63 -4.01
N LEU A 643 23.35 22.67 -3.84
CA LEU A 643 21.90 22.59 -3.93
C LEU A 643 21.44 22.30 -5.37
N GLY A 644 22.14 22.79 -6.39
CA GLY A 644 21.92 22.41 -7.79
C GLY A 644 22.14 20.91 -8.06
N LEU A 645 23.21 20.34 -7.51
CA LEU A 645 23.53 18.92 -7.57
C LEU A 645 22.52 18.06 -6.78
N GLN A 646 22.14 18.49 -5.58
CA GLN A 646 21.14 17.80 -4.76
C GLN A 646 19.76 17.79 -5.44
N LEU A 647 19.36 18.91 -6.05
CA LEU A 647 18.10 19.03 -6.76
C LEU A 647 18.09 18.37 -8.16
N LYS A 648 19.23 17.88 -8.65
CA LYS A 648 19.41 17.34 -10.02
C LYS A 648 19.13 18.37 -11.11
N HIS A 649 19.50 19.64 -10.85
CA HIS A 649 19.37 20.79 -11.75
C HIS A 649 20.70 21.56 -11.91
N ALA A 650 21.83 20.90 -11.68
CA ALA A 650 23.16 21.54 -11.63
C ALA A 650 23.48 22.37 -12.90
N ALA A 651 23.18 21.84 -14.09
CA ALA A 651 23.38 22.59 -15.34
C ALA A 651 22.53 23.88 -15.37
N ARG A 652 21.23 23.79 -15.02
CA ARG A 652 20.33 24.94 -15.00
C ARG A 652 20.78 26.01 -14.00
N ARG A 653 21.33 25.62 -12.85
CA ARG A 653 21.84 26.55 -11.84
C ARG A 653 23.22 27.12 -12.15
N ALA A 654 24.11 26.33 -12.74
CA ALA A 654 25.39 26.82 -13.25
C ALA A 654 25.19 27.90 -14.33
N PHE A 655 24.14 27.79 -15.16
CA PHE A 655 23.75 28.83 -16.13
C PHE A 655 22.85 29.93 -15.56
N ALA A 656 22.26 29.75 -14.37
CA ALA A 656 21.38 30.74 -13.75
C ALA A 656 22.12 31.93 -13.12
N ASN A 657 23.46 31.98 -13.19
CA ASN A 657 24.31 33.10 -12.75
C ASN A 657 24.00 34.47 -13.41
N ARG A 658 22.90 34.60 -14.18
CA ARG A 658 22.34 35.88 -14.61
C ARG A 658 20.98 36.25 -13.96
N THR A 659 20.34 35.37 -13.17
CA THR A 659 18.92 35.56 -12.74
C THR A 659 18.56 35.02 -11.35
N THR A 660 19.49 34.47 -10.56
CA THR A 660 19.19 33.81 -9.26
C THR A 660 18.86 34.72 -8.08
N GLN A 661 18.68 36.04 -8.25
CA GLN A 661 18.16 36.88 -7.15
C GLN A 661 16.66 36.62 -6.86
N ALA A 662 15.89 36.07 -7.81
CA ALA A 662 14.43 35.91 -7.65
C ALA A 662 13.99 34.66 -6.88
N TYR A 663 14.76 33.56 -6.89
CA TYR A 663 14.38 32.31 -6.18
C TYR A 663 14.89 32.23 -4.73
N ALA A 664 15.86 33.08 -4.37
CA ALA A 664 16.39 33.24 -3.02
C ALA A 664 15.74 34.41 -2.26
N GLN A 665 14.84 35.18 -2.89
CA GLN A 665 14.09 36.24 -2.22
C GLN A 665 13.22 35.64 -1.10
N MET A 666 13.35 36.21 0.09
CA MET A 666 12.64 35.80 1.31
C MET A 666 11.13 35.98 1.13
N ASP A 667 10.37 34.97 1.56
CA ASP A 667 8.96 35.15 1.89
C ASP A 667 8.86 35.98 3.18
N ALA A 668 7.87 36.87 3.28
CA ALA A 668 7.68 37.77 4.42
C ALA A 668 7.52 37.02 5.76
N SER A 669 7.00 35.79 5.74
CA SER A 669 6.88 34.93 6.92
C SER A 669 8.24 34.51 7.52
N TRP A 670 9.25 34.30 6.67
CA TRP A 670 10.59 33.88 7.11
C TRP A 670 11.48 35.05 7.51
N ALA A 671 11.21 36.28 7.05
CA ALA A 671 12.02 37.46 7.39
C ALA A 671 12.00 37.77 8.90
N LYS A 672 10.84 37.61 9.54
CA LYS A 672 10.62 37.97 10.95
C LYS A 672 11.33 37.03 11.95
N GLU A 673 11.52 35.76 11.60
CA GLU A 673 12.11 34.76 12.50
C GLU A 673 13.61 35.02 12.74
N PHE A 674 14.35 35.40 11.69
CA PHE A 674 15.81 35.59 11.77
C PHE A 674 16.25 36.91 12.42
N ASP A 675 15.36 37.90 12.53
CA ASP A 675 15.64 39.12 13.30
C ASP A 675 15.68 38.85 14.82
N THR A 676 15.16 37.69 15.26
CA THR A 676 15.07 37.29 16.67
C THR A 676 16.22 36.39 17.16
N GLU A 677 17.01 35.79 16.27
CA GLU A 677 18.15 34.91 16.64
C GLU A 677 19.52 35.64 16.65
N LEU A 678 19.54 36.94 16.36
CA LEU A 678 20.75 37.78 16.38
C LEU A 678 20.80 38.77 17.57
N GLN A 679 19.99 38.53 18.61
CA GLN A 679 20.13 39.11 19.95
C GLN A 679 20.45 37.99 20.95
#